data_AF-A0AA38LF24-F1
#
_entry.id   AF-A0AA38LF24-F1
#
_cell.length_a   1.000
_cell.length_b   1.000
_cell.length_c   1.000
_cell.angle_alpha   90.00
_cell.angle_beta   90.00
_cell.angle_gamma   90.00
#
_symmetry.space_group_name_H-M   'P 1'
#
loop_
_entity.id
_entity.type
_entity.pdbx_description
1 polymer ?
#
loop_
_entity_poly.entity_id
_entity_poly.type
_entity_poly.pdbx_seq_one_letter_code
_entity_poly.pdbx_strand_id
1 'polypeptide(L)'
;MQEVEDAVNQVKAIDEWKNLIIRQASVQLREVPTCLKIMKDALVQLKQLVTRTMDMNTVAESNLSTLVEINKLPREVLIAERIVPDESVEKGKQLEFAVSFRLEIFRIMLKRMRALESMASSLSDIVIAFTNEEVVGNVSSYKRTIPNKVLYSLEGCLLMVQERIDGAIRPFMIDSISKLVTLQPDIKKFGPSLKDVKACIEVLKEGLLQFRTEKEVVAKNRWEVVELHVRQVYKTNEYNRVLIICGPGNNGGDGLVAARHLYHFGYMPFVCYPKCTDKPLYHGLVTQLEALAVPFLPPEDLPTELAIDFDIIVDAIFGFSFRGTPRPPFDALIHKLVVATVSTRKSGGTPFVVSVDIPSGWDVEEGDINDIGLMPDMLVSLTAPKLCARKFTGSHHFLGGRFVPPEVVRKYSLRLPQYPGTAMCVRIGKPPSVDVSALREDYVSPVFLEENVKDDPIKQFQEWFEDAVAAGLREPKAMALATTNKYGHPSVRMVLLKGVDERGFVWSTNYESRKACEIFENPNASLLFFWEALHRQVRIEGAVEKVSEEESDEYFYSRPRGSQISALVSNQSSVIPGRHVLDQAYEQLQAKYADGQKIPRPKHWGGYILKPKAMEFWQGQLSRLHDRLLYSQNEINGKQAWKIERLAP
;
A
#
# COMPACT_ATOMS: atom_id res chain seq x y z
N MET A 1 16.39 44.82 -28.15
CA MET A 1 16.79 44.30 -26.81
C MET A 1 15.71 43.44 -26.20
N GLN A 2 14.46 43.92 -26.07
CA GLN A 2 13.33 43.11 -25.58
C GLN A 2 13.13 41.80 -26.37
N GLU A 3 13.16 41.84 -27.70
CA GLU A 3 13.03 40.64 -28.54
C GLU A 3 14.19 39.64 -28.36
N VAL A 4 15.39 40.13 -28.02
CA VAL A 4 16.56 39.28 -27.74
C VAL A 4 16.43 38.66 -26.36
N GLU A 5 15.93 39.41 -25.38
CA GLU A 5 15.68 38.97 -24.01
C GLU A 5 14.54 37.93 -23.94
N ASP A 6 13.45 38.15 -24.68
CA ASP A 6 12.36 37.18 -24.86
C ASP A 6 12.87 35.91 -25.54
N ALA A 7 13.71 36.04 -26.57
CA ALA A 7 14.28 34.91 -27.26
C ALA A 7 15.35 34.18 -26.43
N VAL A 8 16.02 34.82 -25.47
CA VAL A 8 16.94 34.19 -24.50
C VAL A 8 16.16 33.48 -23.39
N ASN A 9 15.06 34.07 -22.91
CA ASN A 9 14.17 33.46 -21.95
C ASN A 9 13.46 32.21 -22.52
N GLN A 10 13.11 32.23 -23.80
CA GLN A 10 12.58 31.06 -24.51
C GLN A 10 13.62 29.94 -24.64
N VAL A 11 14.88 30.25 -24.91
CA VAL A 11 15.98 29.25 -24.99
C VAL A 11 16.25 28.63 -23.62
N LYS A 12 16.31 29.45 -22.54
CA LYS A 12 16.45 28.95 -21.17
C LYS A 12 15.29 28.06 -20.76
N ALA A 13 14.05 28.43 -21.12
CA ALA A 13 12.90 27.57 -20.91
C ALA A 13 13.10 26.24 -21.64
N ILE A 14 13.44 26.23 -22.93
CA ILE A 14 13.63 24.99 -23.71
C ILE A 14 14.66 24.04 -23.07
N ASP A 15 15.77 24.57 -22.53
CA ASP A 15 16.78 23.75 -21.84
C ASP A 15 16.33 23.24 -20.47
N GLU A 16 15.63 24.05 -19.69
CA GLU A 16 14.99 23.59 -18.44
C GLU A 16 13.95 22.50 -18.71
N TRP A 17 13.19 22.65 -19.80
CA TRP A 17 12.20 21.70 -20.28
C TRP A 17 12.84 20.39 -20.74
N LYS A 18 13.92 20.46 -21.54
CA LYS A 18 14.69 19.28 -21.96
C LYS A 18 15.18 18.50 -20.76
N ASN A 19 15.77 19.20 -19.78
CA ASN A 19 16.28 18.58 -18.56
C ASN A 19 15.16 18.00 -17.67
N LEU A 20 13.99 18.63 -17.63
CA LEU A 20 12.83 18.13 -16.88
C LEU A 20 12.28 16.85 -17.50
N ILE A 21 12.12 16.79 -18.84
CA ILE A 21 11.66 15.59 -19.55
C ILE A 21 12.64 14.43 -19.32
N ILE A 22 13.94 14.70 -19.46
CA ILE A 22 14.98 13.69 -19.28
C ILE A 22 14.97 13.18 -17.83
N ARG A 23 14.91 14.08 -16.83
CA ARG A 23 14.84 13.67 -15.42
C ARG A 23 13.57 12.88 -15.11
N GLN A 24 12.41 13.30 -15.61
CA GLN A 24 11.14 12.62 -15.37
C GLN A 24 11.10 11.25 -16.08
N ALA A 25 11.54 11.16 -17.34
CA ALA A 25 11.64 9.89 -18.06
C ALA A 25 12.62 8.93 -17.36
N SER A 26 13.80 9.41 -16.93
CA SER A 26 14.82 8.60 -16.25
C SER A 26 14.45 8.18 -14.83
N VAL A 27 13.60 8.94 -14.12
CA VAL A 27 13.00 8.52 -12.85
C VAL A 27 11.92 7.46 -13.09
N GLN A 28 11.08 7.64 -14.11
CA GLN A 28 9.97 6.74 -14.37
C GLN A 28 10.38 5.43 -15.09
N LEU A 29 11.55 5.39 -15.72
CA LEU A 29 12.08 4.19 -16.40
C LEU A 29 13.04 3.36 -15.53
N ARG A 30 13.39 3.82 -14.32
CA ARG A 30 14.43 3.22 -13.47
C ARG A 30 14.05 1.85 -12.89
N GLU A 31 12.76 1.60 -12.67
CA GLU A 31 12.24 0.36 -12.06
C GLU A 31 11.66 -0.63 -13.08
N VAL A 32 11.44 -0.18 -14.32
CA VAL A 32 10.94 -1.01 -15.43
C VAL A 32 11.79 -2.28 -15.64
N PRO A 33 13.14 -2.23 -15.61
CA PRO A 33 13.97 -3.43 -15.76
C PRO A 33 13.76 -4.45 -14.63
N THR A 34 13.51 -3.99 -13.39
CA THR A 34 13.27 -4.86 -12.24
C THR A 34 11.92 -5.55 -12.36
N CYS A 35 10.86 -4.81 -12.74
CA CYS A 35 9.54 -5.40 -13.00
C CYS A 35 9.57 -6.37 -14.19
N LEU A 36 10.22 -6.00 -15.31
CA LEU A 36 10.39 -6.89 -16.47
C LEU A 36 11.18 -8.15 -16.12
N LYS A 37 12.14 -8.07 -15.19
CA LYS A 37 12.89 -9.23 -14.69
C LYS A 37 11.98 -10.16 -13.88
N ILE A 38 11.23 -9.62 -12.91
CA ILE A 38 10.28 -10.40 -12.09
C ILE A 38 9.24 -11.08 -12.98
N MET A 39 8.68 -10.36 -13.96
CA MET A 39 7.70 -10.92 -14.90
C MET A 39 8.30 -12.00 -15.81
N LYS A 40 9.52 -11.79 -16.29
CA LYS A 40 10.23 -12.79 -17.09
C LYS A 40 10.48 -14.07 -16.26
N ASP A 41 10.91 -13.93 -15.01
CA ASP A 41 11.17 -15.05 -14.12
C ASP A 41 9.87 -15.84 -13.83
N ALA A 42 8.75 -15.14 -13.62
CA ALA A 42 7.43 -15.76 -13.43
C ALA A 42 6.93 -16.49 -14.69
N LEU A 43 7.09 -15.90 -15.89
CA LEU A 43 6.70 -16.54 -17.15
C LEU A 43 7.60 -17.71 -17.54
N VAL A 44 8.88 -17.66 -17.19
CA VAL A 44 9.81 -18.81 -17.37
C VAL A 44 9.40 -19.96 -16.46
N GLN A 45 9.03 -19.68 -15.20
CA GLN A 45 8.50 -20.69 -14.29
C GLN A 45 7.17 -21.28 -14.81
N LEU A 46 6.27 -20.43 -15.29
CA LEU A 46 5.01 -20.85 -15.91
C LEU A 46 5.28 -21.75 -17.13
N LYS A 47 6.19 -21.37 -18.03
CA LYS A 47 6.60 -22.18 -19.19
C LYS A 47 7.16 -23.54 -18.79
N GLN A 48 7.98 -23.60 -17.73
CA GLN A 48 8.52 -24.86 -17.21
C GLN A 48 7.42 -25.78 -16.69
N LEU A 49 6.40 -25.22 -16.02
CA LEU A 49 5.27 -25.95 -15.45
C LEU A 49 4.25 -26.43 -16.51
N VAL A 50 4.13 -25.71 -17.63
CA VAL A 50 3.05 -25.87 -18.63
C VAL A 50 3.48 -26.69 -19.87
N THR A 51 4.66 -27.32 -19.84
CA THR A 51 5.27 -28.07 -20.96
C THR A 51 4.44 -29.22 -21.56
N ARG A 52 3.23 -29.51 -21.06
CA ARG A 52 2.34 -30.59 -21.53
C ARG A 52 1.03 -30.13 -22.18
N THR A 53 0.73 -28.84 -22.29
CA THR A 53 -0.47 -28.32 -22.97
C THR A 53 -0.09 -27.40 -24.14
N MET A 54 -0.39 -27.83 -25.37
CA MET A 54 0.03 -27.14 -26.61
C MET A 54 -0.48 -25.69 -26.74
N ASP A 55 -1.60 -25.34 -26.11
CA ASP A 55 -2.19 -24.00 -26.24
C ASP A 55 -1.48 -22.95 -25.36
N MET A 56 -1.16 -23.29 -24.12
CA MET A 56 -0.61 -22.31 -23.17
C MET A 56 0.90 -22.10 -23.28
N ASN A 57 1.64 -23.09 -23.80
CA ASN A 57 3.03 -22.88 -24.17
C ASN A 57 3.16 -21.75 -25.21
N THR A 58 2.22 -21.69 -26.16
CA THR A 58 2.16 -20.66 -27.21
C THR A 58 1.89 -19.27 -26.62
N VAL A 59 1.00 -19.16 -25.62
CA VAL A 59 0.71 -17.90 -24.93
C VAL A 59 1.89 -17.42 -24.07
N ALA A 60 2.54 -18.33 -23.32
CA ALA A 60 3.73 -18.00 -22.54
C ALA A 60 4.91 -17.57 -23.43
N GLU A 61 5.09 -18.23 -24.58
CA GLU A 61 6.08 -17.84 -25.59
C GLU A 61 5.77 -16.50 -26.25
N SER A 62 4.50 -16.22 -26.57
CA SER A 62 4.05 -14.93 -27.09
C SER A 62 4.32 -13.79 -26.08
N ASN A 63 4.00 -14.00 -24.81
CA ASN A 63 4.28 -13.02 -23.75
C ASN A 63 5.78 -12.84 -23.48
N LEU A 64 6.58 -13.91 -23.52
CA LEU A 64 8.04 -13.82 -23.45
C LEU A 64 8.63 -13.07 -24.66
N SER A 65 8.09 -13.28 -25.85
CA SER A 65 8.48 -12.55 -27.06
C SER A 65 8.14 -11.07 -26.93
N THR A 66 6.93 -10.74 -26.46
CA THR A 66 6.50 -9.36 -26.17
C THR A 66 7.41 -8.69 -25.13
N LEU A 67 7.81 -9.38 -24.06
CA LEU A 67 8.77 -8.87 -23.08
C LEU A 67 10.16 -8.61 -23.68
N VAL A 68 10.62 -9.49 -24.59
CA VAL A 68 11.87 -9.31 -25.32
C VAL A 68 11.76 -8.10 -26.25
N GLU A 69 10.64 -7.89 -26.93
CA GLU A 69 10.39 -6.70 -27.75
C GLU A 69 10.33 -5.43 -26.91
N ILE A 70 9.68 -5.44 -25.75
CA ILE A 70 9.66 -4.31 -24.81
C ILE A 70 11.07 -3.96 -24.33
N ASN A 71 11.93 -4.96 -24.10
CA ASN A 71 13.35 -4.77 -23.75
C ASN A 71 14.23 -4.33 -24.94
N LYS A 72 13.83 -4.66 -26.19
CA LYS A 72 14.48 -4.20 -27.42
C LYS A 72 14.07 -2.77 -27.79
N LEU A 73 12.90 -2.30 -27.35
CA LEU A 73 12.51 -0.90 -27.51
C LEU A 73 13.58 -0.04 -26.83
N PRO A 74 14.21 0.88 -27.56
CA PRO A 74 15.57 1.28 -27.27
C PRO A 74 15.82 1.87 -25.87
N ARG A 75 17.02 1.63 -25.33
CA ARG A 75 17.61 2.36 -24.17
C ARG A 75 17.99 3.81 -24.52
N GLU A 76 17.42 4.38 -25.57
CA GLU A 76 17.82 5.66 -26.18
C GLU A 76 17.47 6.89 -25.35
N VAL A 77 16.65 6.75 -24.29
CA VAL A 77 16.48 7.84 -23.31
C VAL A 77 17.82 8.20 -22.63
N LEU A 78 18.76 7.24 -22.52
CA LEU A 78 20.12 7.48 -22.04
C LEU A 78 21.09 7.94 -23.15
N ILE A 79 20.83 7.62 -24.42
CA ILE A 79 21.66 8.09 -25.54
C ILE A 79 21.36 9.56 -25.86
N ALA A 80 20.13 10.02 -25.58
CA ALA A 80 19.71 11.41 -25.70
C ALA A 80 20.44 12.38 -24.73
N GLU A 81 21.07 11.88 -23.65
CA GLU A 81 21.93 12.70 -22.78
C GLU A 81 23.17 13.25 -23.52
N ARG A 82 23.58 12.62 -24.64
CA ARG A 82 24.77 13.02 -25.41
C ARG A 82 24.48 13.93 -26.60
N ILE A 83 23.21 14.16 -26.96
CA ILE A 83 22.84 15.06 -28.06
C ILE A 83 22.46 16.42 -27.47
N VAL A 84 23.47 17.25 -27.24
CA VAL A 84 23.29 18.68 -26.99
C VAL A 84 23.19 19.36 -28.36
N PRO A 85 22.12 20.11 -28.68
CA PRO A 85 22.11 20.89 -29.90
C PRO A 85 23.22 21.94 -29.80
N ASP A 86 24.05 21.99 -30.84
CA ASP A 86 25.10 22.99 -31.01
C ASP A 86 24.47 24.41 -30.97
N GLU A 87 25.09 25.33 -30.22
CA GLU A 87 24.61 26.73 -30.06
C GLU A 87 24.56 27.49 -31.41
N SER A 88 25.17 26.94 -32.46
CA SER A 88 25.16 27.47 -33.82
C SER A 88 23.87 27.20 -34.64
N VAL A 89 22.93 26.40 -34.11
CA VAL A 89 21.70 26.03 -34.83
C VAL A 89 20.56 27.03 -34.60
N GLU A 90 20.02 27.57 -35.70
CA GLU A 90 18.90 28.53 -35.74
C GLU A 90 17.69 28.10 -34.89
N LYS A 91 17.15 29.00 -34.04
CA LYS A 91 16.13 28.70 -33.01
C LYS A 91 14.90 27.93 -33.51
N GLY A 92 14.48 28.14 -34.77
CA GLY A 92 13.38 27.39 -35.38
C GLY A 92 13.66 25.90 -35.54
N LYS A 93 14.91 25.52 -35.89
CA LYS A 93 15.33 24.12 -36.03
C LYS A 93 15.48 23.42 -34.68
N GLN A 94 15.82 24.16 -33.62
CA GLN A 94 15.85 23.63 -32.25
C GLN A 94 14.46 23.30 -31.72
N LEU A 95 13.46 24.14 -32.01
CA LEU A 95 12.06 23.88 -31.65
C LEU A 95 11.49 22.67 -32.42
N GLU A 96 11.78 22.59 -33.72
CA GLU A 96 11.38 21.45 -34.57
C GLU A 96 11.99 20.14 -34.07
N PHE A 97 13.28 20.15 -33.70
CA PHE A 97 13.95 19.02 -33.07
C PHE A 97 13.32 18.63 -31.73
N ALA A 98 13.02 19.59 -30.85
CA ALA A 98 12.40 19.33 -29.55
C ALA A 98 10.99 18.75 -29.66
N VAL A 99 10.19 19.24 -30.62
CA VAL A 99 8.86 18.71 -30.92
C VAL A 99 8.96 17.30 -31.50
N SER A 100 9.82 17.08 -32.50
CA SER A 100 10.06 15.76 -33.08
C SER A 100 10.55 14.74 -32.05
N PHE A 101 11.44 15.17 -31.13
CA PHE A 101 11.96 14.34 -30.06
C PHE A 101 10.88 13.93 -29.05
N ARG A 102 10.02 14.87 -28.63
CA ARG A 102 8.87 14.56 -27.76
C ARG A 102 7.88 13.61 -28.43
N LEU A 103 7.63 13.79 -29.72
CA LEU A 103 6.74 12.92 -30.49
C LEU A 103 7.29 11.50 -30.59
N GLU A 104 8.61 11.36 -30.75
CA GLU A 104 9.24 10.04 -30.79
C GLU A 104 9.21 9.36 -29.43
N ILE A 105 9.48 10.09 -28.34
CA ILE A 105 9.26 9.58 -26.96
C ILE A 105 7.80 9.15 -26.76
N PHE A 106 6.84 9.98 -27.19
CA PHE A 106 5.42 9.69 -27.07
C PHE A 106 5.03 8.42 -27.85
N ARG A 107 5.52 8.25 -29.09
CA ARG A 107 5.31 7.03 -29.87
C ARG A 107 5.90 5.79 -29.19
N ILE A 108 7.12 5.89 -28.68
CA ILE A 108 7.79 4.79 -27.95
C ILE A 108 7.00 4.42 -26.69
N MET A 109 6.54 5.42 -25.92
CA MET A 109 5.73 5.20 -24.72
C MET A 109 4.36 4.62 -25.04
N LEU A 110 3.70 5.08 -26.11
CA LEU A 110 2.43 4.54 -26.57
C LEU A 110 2.56 3.08 -27.02
N LYS A 111 3.63 2.74 -27.77
CA LYS A 111 3.95 1.34 -28.13
C LYS A 111 4.19 0.48 -26.90
N ARG A 112 4.95 0.97 -25.91
CA ARG A 112 5.18 0.27 -24.63
C ARG A 112 3.87 0.05 -23.86
N MET A 113 3.02 1.07 -23.78
CA MET A 113 1.73 0.99 -23.10
C MET A 113 0.83 -0.06 -23.75
N ARG A 114 0.68 -0.04 -25.08
CA ARG A 114 -0.10 -1.05 -25.83
C ARG A 114 0.44 -2.47 -25.62
N ALA A 115 1.75 -2.65 -25.62
CA ALA A 115 2.37 -3.94 -25.38
C ALA A 115 2.11 -4.44 -23.94
N LEU A 116 2.17 -3.54 -22.94
CA LEU A 116 1.84 -3.85 -21.55
C LEU A 116 0.35 -4.15 -21.35
N GLU A 117 -0.56 -3.41 -21.99
CA GLU A 117 -2.01 -3.65 -21.94
C GLU A 117 -2.39 -4.98 -22.60
N SER A 118 -1.81 -5.29 -23.76
CA SER A 118 -1.99 -6.58 -24.43
C SER A 118 -1.51 -7.73 -23.54
N MET A 119 -0.35 -7.58 -22.90
CA MET A 119 0.20 -8.58 -22.00
C MET A 119 -0.63 -8.72 -20.72
N ALA A 120 -1.13 -7.63 -20.16
CA ALA A 120 -2.02 -7.64 -18.99
C ALA A 120 -3.33 -8.37 -19.31
N SER A 121 -3.92 -8.14 -20.49
CA SER A 121 -5.08 -8.89 -20.97
C SER A 121 -4.79 -10.38 -21.05
N SER A 122 -3.70 -10.78 -21.72
CA SER A 122 -3.33 -12.19 -21.85
C SER A 122 -2.98 -12.86 -20.52
N LEU A 123 -2.38 -12.14 -19.57
CA LEU A 123 -2.12 -12.64 -18.22
C LEU A 123 -3.41 -12.77 -17.40
N SER A 124 -4.34 -11.84 -17.55
CA SER A 124 -5.67 -11.91 -16.95
C SER A 124 -6.44 -13.13 -17.48
N ASP A 125 -6.39 -13.40 -18.78
CA ASP A 125 -7.01 -14.57 -19.39
C ASP A 125 -6.42 -15.88 -18.85
N ILE A 126 -5.10 -15.92 -18.62
CA ILE A 126 -4.43 -17.05 -17.96
C ILE A 126 -4.92 -17.22 -16.52
N VAL A 127 -4.94 -16.15 -15.72
CA VAL A 127 -5.41 -16.21 -14.33
C VAL A 127 -6.86 -16.68 -14.28
N ILE A 128 -7.74 -16.14 -15.12
CA ILE A 128 -9.15 -16.54 -15.24
C ILE A 128 -9.29 -18.02 -15.64
N ALA A 129 -8.51 -18.49 -16.61
CA ALA A 129 -8.52 -19.89 -17.04
C ALA A 129 -8.11 -20.88 -15.93
N PHE A 130 -7.33 -20.43 -14.94
CA PHE A 130 -6.90 -21.25 -13.80
C PHE A 130 -7.77 -21.12 -12.56
N THR A 131 -8.54 -20.04 -12.44
CA THR A 131 -9.43 -19.78 -11.29
C THR A 131 -10.87 -20.25 -11.53
N ASN A 132 -11.32 -20.38 -12.79
CA ASN A 132 -12.67 -20.88 -13.12
C ASN A 132 -12.76 -22.41 -13.18
N GLU A 133 -13.68 -23.01 -12.43
CA GLU A 133 -13.90 -24.47 -12.41
C GLU A 133 -14.64 -25.00 -13.65
N GLU A 134 -15.43 -24.18 -14.35
CA GLU A 134 -16.33 -24.65 -15.41
C GLU A 134 -15.76 -24.61 -16.84
N VAL A 135 -14.64 -23.91 -17.09
CA VAL A 135 -14.06 -23.80 -18.44
C VAL A 135 -13.22 -25.03 -18.81
N VAL A 136 -12.82 -25.85 -17.84
CA VAL A 136 -11.99 -27.04 -18.08
C VAL A 136 -12.85 -28.30 -18.06
N GLY A 137 -13.70 -28.40 -19.09
CA GLY A 137 -14.19 -29.70 -19.52
C GLY A 137 -13.00 -30.61 -19.81
N ASN A 138 -12.81 -31.60 -18.94
CA ASN A 138 -11.92 -32.74 -19.08
C ASN A 138 -10.47 -32.66 -18.57
N VAL A 139 -10.15 -31.84 -17.55
CA VAL A 139 -8.88 -32.07 -16.84
C VAL A 139 -8.87 -31.81 -15.33
N SER A 140 -9.35 -32.80 -14.57
CA SER A 140 -9.17 -32.91 -13.12
C SER A 140 -7.73 -33.22 -12.68
N SER A 141 -6.76 -33.34 -13.60
CA SER A 141 -5.35 -33.62 -13.27
C SER A 141 -4.42 -32.39 -13.23
N TYR A 142 -4.84 -31.21 -13.70
CA TYR A 142 -3.96 -30.03 -13.80
C TYR A 142 -4.01 -29.07 -12.60
N LYS A 143 -5.06 -29.08 -11.76
CA LYS A 143 -5.11 -28.30 -10.50
C LYS A 143 -4.01 -28.65 -9.50
N ARG A 144 -3.35 -29.81 -9.65
CA ARG A 144 -2.28 -30.26 -8.74
C ARG A 144 -0.86 -29.84 -9.14
N THR A 145 -0.66 -29.18 -10.29
CA THR A 145 0.70 -29.03 -10.84
C THR A 145 1.27 -27.61 -10.73
N ILE A 146 0.45 -26.56 -10.63
CA ILE A 146 0.93 -25.17 -10.53
C ILE A 146 0.76 -24.67 -9.09
N PRO A 147 1.85 -24.38 -8.36
CA PRO A 147 1.77 -23.90 -6.98
C PRO A 147 1.02 -22.55 -6.90
N ASN A 148 0.14 -22.38 -5.90
CA ASN A 148 -0.56 -21.10 -5.63
C ASN A 148 0.38 -19.89 -5.60
N LYS A 149 1.63 -20.10 -5.15
CA LYS A 149 2.70 -19.08 -5.15
C LYS A 149 2.97 -18.47 -6.54
N VAL A 150 2.81 -19.25 -7.62
CA VAL A 150 3.00 -18.79 -9.01
C VAL A 150 1.80 -17.95 -9.47
N LEU A 151 0.57 -18.38 -9.14
CA LEU A 151 -0.65 -17.62 -9.44
C LEU A 151 -0.68 -16.27 -8.70
N TYR A 152 -0.36 -16.27 -7.40
CA TYR A 152 -0.24 -15.02 -6.63
C TYR A 152 0.88 -14.10 -7.14
N SER A 153 1.98 -14.69 -7.66
CA SER A 153 3.05 -13.90 -8.29
C SER A 153 2.58 -13.26 -9.60
N LEU A 154 1.75 -13.94 -10.39
CA LEU A 154 1.19 -13.41 -11.64
C LEU A 154 0.12 -12.34 -11.38
N GLU A 155 -0.76 -12.53 -10.40
CA GLU A 155 -1.74 -11.54 -9.95
C GLU A 155 -1.05 -10.29 -9.37
N GLY A 156 -0.03 -10.47 -8.52
CA GLY A 156 0.79 -9.38 -8.02
C GLY A 156 1.52 -8.63 -9.13
N CYS A 157 2.00 -9.33 -10.16
CA CYS A 157 2.58 -8.69 -11.35
C CYS A 157 1.53 -7.90 -12.15
N LEU A 158 0.32 -8.44 -12.32
CA LEU A 158 -0.78 -7.76 -13.02
C LEU A 158 -1.14 -6.44 -12.33
N LEU A 159 -1.28 -6.47 -11.00
CA LEU A 159 -1.53 -5.28 -10.18
C LEU A 159 -0.41 -4.24 -10.32
N MET A 160 0.86 -4.65 -10.23
CA MET A 160 2.00 -3.74 -10.41
C MET A 160 2.04 -3.12 -11.83
N VAL A 161 1.71 -3.87 -12.87
CA VAL A 161 1.64 -3.37 -14.26
C VAL A 161 0.50 -2.36 -14.39
N GLN A 162 -0.67 -2.67 -13.83
CA GLN A 162 -1.85 -1.79 -13.84
C GLN A 162 -1.57 -0.47 -13.10
N GLU A 163 -1.03 -0.55 -11.88
CA GLU A 163 -0.62 0.61 -11.08
C GLU A 163 0.40 1.48 -11.81
N ARG A 164 1.30 0.88 -12.60
CA ARG A 164 2.30 1.64 -13.36
C ARG A 164 1.71 2.35 -14.57
N ILE A 165 0.81 1.69 -15.28
CA ILE A 165 0.06 2.29 -16.40
C ILE A 165 -0.73 3.49 -15.87
N ASP A 166 -1.46 3.30 -14.76
CA ASP A 166 -2.39 4.30 -14.25
C ASP A 166 -1.72 5.41 -13.41
N GLY A 167 -0.67 5.08 -12.65
CA GLY A 167 0.02 6.01 -11.76
C GLY A 167 1.18 6.79 -12.38
N ALA A 168 1.76 6.31 -13.49
CA ALA A 168 2.97 6.93 -14.07
C ALA A 168 2.86 7.22 -15.57
N ILE A 169 2.46 6.23 -16.39
CA ILE A 169 2.47 6.38 -17.86
C ILE A 169 1.29 7.25 -18.31
N ARG A 170 0.06 6.94 -17.86
CA ARG A 170 -1.16 7.65 -18.23
C ARG A 170 -1.12 9.15 -17.84
N PRO A 171 -0.69 9.54 -16.62
CA PRO A 171 -0.57 10.97 -16.25
C PRO A 171 0.48 11.72 -17.08
N PHE A 172 1.62 11.09 -17.39
CA PHE A 172 2.66 11.70 -18.23
C PHE A 172 2.17 11.93 -19.67
N MET A 173 1.44 10.97 -20.23
CA MET A 173 0.84 11.09 -21.56
C MET A 173 -0.17 12.24 -21.59
N ILE A 174 -1.05 12.34 -20.58
CA ILE A 174 -2.03 13.42 -20.46
C ILE A 174 -1.33 14.79 -20.34
N ASP A 175 -0.32 14.92 -19.49
CA ASP A 175 0.48 16.16 -19.33
C ASP A 175 1.18 16.55 -20.63
N SER A 176 1.79 15.58 -21.32
CA SER A 176 2.46 15.80 -22.61
C SER A 176 1.49 16.26 -23.70
N ILE A 177 0.29 15.66 -23.75
CA ILE A 177 -0.78 16.07 -24.67
C ILE A 177 -1.23 17.50 -24.35
N SER A 178 -1.53 17.80 -23.08
CA SER A 178 -1.98 19.12 -22.64
C SER A 178 -0.99 20.24 -23.00
N LYS A 179 0.31 19.95 -22.85
CA LYS A 179 1.41 20.87 -23.19
C LYS A 179 1.63 21.03 -24.69
N LEU A 180 1.45 19.96 -25.48
CA LEU A 180 1.50 20.06 -26.95
C LEU A 180 0.32 20.85 -27.52
N VAL A 181 -0.86 20.70 -26.91
CA VAL A 181 -2.08 21.44 -27.29
C VAL A 181 -1.94 22.93 -26.99
N THR A 182 -1.35 23.31 -25.85
CA THR A 182 -1.12 24.72 -25.51
C THR A 182 -0.10 25.41 -26.43
N LEU A 183 0.83 24.68 -27.06
CA LEU A 183 1.81 25.18 -28.02
C LEU A 183 1.29 25.28 -29.46
N GLN A 184 0.08 24.78 -29.74
CA GLN A 184 -0.54 24.80 -31.07
C GLN A 184 -0.57 26.20 -31.75
N PRO A 185 -0.79 27.33 -31.04
CA PRO A 185 -0.77 28.67 -31.65
C PRO A 185 0.61 29.10 -32.14
N ASP A 186 1.68 28.73 -31.45
CA ASP A 186 3.04 29.10 -31.81
C ASP A 186 3.61 28.19 -32.90
N ILE A 187 3.24 26.90 -32.91
CA ILE A 187 3.58 25.96 -34.00
C ILE A 187 3.00 26.43 -35.35
N LYS A 188 1.82 27.07 -35.35
CA LYS A 188 1.19 27.64 -36.56
C LYS A 188 1.96 28.83 -37.16
N LYS A 189 2.82 29.51 -36.39
CA LYS A 189 3.63 30.64 -36.88
C LYS A 189 4.82 30.20 -37.75
N PHE A 190 5.23 28.92 -37.70
CA PHE A 190 6.42 28.41 -38.39
C PHE A 190 6.17 27.85 -39.80
N GLY A 191 4.97 28.03 -40.37
CA GLY A 191 4.69 27.74 -41.78
C GLY A 191 4.61 26.23 -42.14
N PRO A 192 4.43 25.91 -43.44
CA PRO A 192 3.92 24.62 -43.91
C PRO A 192 4.94 23.47 -43.98
N SER A 193 6.12 23.56 -43.34
CA SER A 193 7.10 22.44 -43.35
C SER A 193 6.70 21.26 -42.47
N LEU A 194 5.71 21.39 -41.58
CA LEU A 194 5.31 20.35 -40.63
C LEU A 194 4.16 19.49 -41.16
N LYS A 195 4.42 18.70 -42.22
CA LYS A 195 3.54 17.58 -42.63
C LYS A 195 3.26 16.62 -41.45
N ASP A 196 4.22 16.53 -40.52
CA ASP A 196 4.15 15.67 -39.35
C ASP A 196 3.19 16.16 -38.26
N VAL A 197 2.94 17.47 -38.11
CA VAL A 197 2.02 17.99 -37.07
C VAL A 197 0.57 17.58 -37.33
N LYS A 198 0.17 17.47 -38.59
CA LYS A 198 -1.18 17.00 -38.97
C LYS A 198 -1.35 15.51 -38.65
N ALA A 199 -0.33 14.69 -38.91
CA ALA A 199 -0.30 13.29 -38.49
C ALA A 199 -0.27 13.16 -36.95
N CYS A 200 0.40 14.08 -36.26
CA CYS A 200 0.42 14.13 -34.79
C CYS A 200 -0.94 14.48 -34.21
N ILE A 201 -1.69 15.42 -34.80
CA ILE A 201 -3.05 15.74 -34.37
C ILE A 201 -3.96 14.52 -34.55
N GLU A 202 -3.80 13.71 -35.60
CA GLU A 202 -4.59 12.49 -35.79
C GLU A 202 -4.19 11.37 -34.79
N VAL A 203 -2.90 11.16 -34.51
CA VAL A 203 -2.46 10.22 -33.45
C VAL A 203 -2.91 10.67 -32.05
N LEU A 204 -2.90 11.99 -31.79
CA LEU A 204 -3.42 12.58 -30.56
C LEU A 204 -4.94 12.43 -30.46
N LYS A 205 -5.68 12.58 -31.56
CA LYS A 205 -7.12 12.35 -31.63
C LYS A 205 -7.49 10.88 -31.47
N GLU A 206 -6.73 9.94 -32.05
CA GLU A 206 -6.92 8.49 -31.84
C GLU A 206 -6.66 8.11 -30.38
N GLY A 207 -5.59 8.64 -29.79
CA GLY A 207 -5.34 8.51 -28.35
C GLY A 207 -6.49 9.09 -27.53
N LEU A 208 -6.91 10.33 -27.79
CA LEU A 208 -8.04 10.99 -27.11
C LEU A 208 -9.39 10.30 -27.33
N LEU A 209 -9.62 9.63 -28.46
CA LEU A 209 -10.81 8.81 -28.71
C LEU A 209 -10.79 7.54 -27.85
N GLN A 210 -9.62 6.94 -27.63
CA GLN A 210 -9.41 5.85 -26.67
C GLN A 210 -9.53 6.32 -25.21
N PHE A 211 -9.27 7.60 -24.94
CA PHE A 211 -9.43 8.25 -23.63
C PHE A 211 -10.80 8.93 -23.42
N ARG A 212 -11.77 8.80 -24.35
CA ARG A 212 -13.19 9.04 -24.02
C ARG A 212 -13.61 7.89 -23.10
N THR A 213 -13.90 8.08 -21.81
CA THR A 213 -14.41 9.30 -21.19
C THR A 213 -13.66 9.71 -19.91
N GLU A 214 -13.34 11.01 -19.78
CA GLU A 214 -13.01 11.63 -18.48
C GLU A 214 -14.15 11.46 -17.45
N LYS A 215 -15.36 11.14 -17.90
CA LYS A 215 -16.46 10.67 -17.04
C LYS A 215 -16.24 9.27 -16.47
N GLU A 216 -15.55 8.36 -17.17
CA GLU A 216 -15.24 6.99 -16.73
C GLU A 216 -13.99 6.89 -15.85
N VAL A 217 -13.00 7.78 -15.97
CA VAL A 217 -11.87 7.89 -15.02
C VAL A 217 -12.30 8.68 -13.76
N VAL A 218 -13.11 9.72 -13.99
CA VAL A 218 -14.12 10.32 -13.09
C VAL A 218 -14.75 9.32 -12.11
N ALA A 219 -15.42 8.38 -12.77
CA ALA A 219 -16.15 7.26 -12.23
C ALA A 219 -15.20 6.24 -11.58
N LYS A 220 -14.22 5.68 -12.31
CA LYS A 220 -13.33 4.60 -11.84
C LYS A 220 -12.71 4.87 -10.47
N ASN A 221 -12.35 6.12 -10.18
CA ASN A 221 -11.71 6.53 -8.93
C ASN A 221 -12.69 6.90 -7.79
N ARG A 222 -14.01 6.81 -8.00
CA ARG A 222 -15.03 6.97 -6.94
C ARG A 222 -15.48 5.65 -6.33
N TRP A 223 -15.28 4.53 -7.01
CA TRP A 223 -15.98 3.28 -6.72
C TRP A 223 -15.25 2.31 -5.77
N GLU A 224 -13.92 2.30 -5.77
CA GLU A 224 -13.07 1.47 -4.88
C GLU A 224 -13.21 1.84 -3.40
N VAL A 225 -13.93 2.93 -3.13
CA VAL A 225 -13.89 3.56 -1.83
C VAL A 225 -14.77 2.80 -0.84
N VAL A 226 -16.00 2.40 -1.22
CA VAL A 226 -16.99 1.76 -0.33
C VAL A 226 -16.43 0.50 0.34
N GLU A 227 -15.80 -0.38 -0.44
CA GLU A 227 -15.20 -1.62 0.06
C GLU A 227 -14.06 -1.36 1.07
N LEU A 228 -13.14 -0.44 0.75
CA LEU A 228 -12.04 -0.09 1.65
C LEU A 228 -12.53 0.38 3.03
N HIS A 229 -13.71 1.01 3.13
CA HIS A 229 -14.28 1.41 4.43
C HIS A 229 -14.86 0.25 5.21
N VAL A 230 -15.57 -0.66 4.53
CA VAL A 230 -16.13 -1.86 5.14
C VAL A 230 -15.01 -2.68 5.74
N ARG A 231 -13.92 -2.89 5.00
CA ARG A 231 -12.74 -3.64 5.50
C ARG A 231 -12.00 -2.96 6.65
N GLN A 232 -11.93 -1.63 6.66
CA GLN A 232 -11.28 -0.90 7.75
C GLN A 232 -12.00 -1.05 9.10
N VAL A 233 -13.28 -1.46 9.09
CA VAL A 233 -14.10 -1.51 10.30
C VAL A 233 -14.57 -2.93 10.60
N TYR A 234 -15.05 -3.66 9.60
CA TYR A 234 -15.65 -4.97 9.73
C TYR A 234 -14.71 -6.01 9.12
N LYS A 235 -13.99 -6.75 9.96
CA LYS A 235 -13.02 -7.75 9.51
C LYS A 235 -13.72 -8.95 8.86
N THR A 236 -13.16 -9.49 7.78
CA THR A 236 -13.74 -10.60 7.00
C THR A 236 -13.85 -11.92 7.76
N ASN A 237 -13.07 -12.13 8.82
CA ASN A 237 -13.16 -13.31 9.68
C ASN A 237 -14.34 -13.23 10.66
N GLU A 238 -14.89 -12.04 10.90
CA GLU A 238 -15.98 -11.78 11.85
C GLU A 238 -17.30 -11.44 11.14
N TYR A 239 -17.23 -10.71 10.03
CA TYR A 239 -18.39 -10.19 9.29
C TYR A 239 -18.19 -10.45 7.80
N ASN A 240 -18.61 -11.60 7.30
CA ASN A 240 -18.38 -11.97 5.90
C ASN A 240 -19.64 -11.91 5.04
N ARG A 241 -20.85 -12.01 5.59
CA ARG A 241 -22.10 -12.07 4.80
C ARG A 241 -22.63 -10.66 4.57
N VAL A 242 -22.61 -10.20 3.32
CA VAL A 242 -22.94 -8.81 2.98
C VAL A 242 -24.14 -8.77 2.03
N LEU A 243 -25.20 -8.09 2.41
CA LEU A 243 -26.32 -7.76 1.51
C LEU A 243 -26.12 -6.36 0.93
N ILE A 244 -26.05 -6.24 -0.39
CA ILE A 244 -25.93 -4.96 -1.09
C ILE A 244 -27.24 -4.66 -1.80
N ILE A 245 -27.85 -3.51 -1.49
CA ILE A 245 -29.14 -3.11 -2.06
C ILE A 245 -28.92 -1.94 -3.02
N CYS A 246 -29.11 -2.21 -4.31
CA CYS A 246 -28.79 -1.27 -5.38
C CYS A 246 -30.04 -0.56 -5.91
N GLY A 247 -29.94 0.77 -6.10
CA GLY A 247 -30.96 1.54 -6.80
C GLY A 247 -30.70 1.69 -8.30
N PRO A 248 -31.60 2.32 -9.06
CA PRO A 248 -31.45 2.45 -10.51
C PRO A 248 -30.40 3.50 -10.92
N GLY A 249 -30.00 4.38 -9.99
CA GLY A 249 -29.13 5.53 -10.29
C GLY A 249 -27.64 5.22 -10.22
N ASN A 250 -26.83 6.28 -10.18
CA ASN A 250 -25.38 6.14 -9.99
C ASN A 250 -25.06 5.43 -8.67
N ASN A 251 -25.79 5.72 -7.59
CA ASN A 251 -25.60 5.07 -6.29
C ASN A 251 -25.73 3.55 -6.35
N GLY A 252 -26.67 3.01 -7.14
CA GLY A 252 -26.73 1.56 -7.32
C GLY A 252 -25.58 1.00 -8.14
N GLY A 253 -25.04 1.79 -9.07
CA GLY A 253 -23.77 1.46 -9.74
C GLY A 253 -22.61 1.40 -8.75
N ASP A 254 -22.53 2.35 -7.81
CA ASP A 254 -21.58 2.29 -6.69
C ASP A 254 -21.74 0.98 -5.89
N GLY A 255 -22.98 0.59 -5.60
CA GLY A 255 -23.30 -0.67 -4.92
C GLY A 255 -22.82 -1.92 -5.67
N LEU A 256 -23.11 -2.01 -6.97
CA LEU A 256 -22.67 -3.14 -7.81
C LEU A 256 -21.14 -3.26 -7.86
N VAL A 257 -20.42 -2.13 -7.96
CA VAL A 257 -18.95 -2.15 -7.90
C VAL A 257 -18.48 -2.56 -6.51
N ALA A 258 -19.09 -2.04 -5.44
CA ALA A 258 -18.74 -2.44 -4.08
C ALA A 258 -18.90 -3.95 -3.87
N ALA A 259 -20.00 -4.56 -4.35
CA ALA A 259 -20.22 -6.00 -4.28
C ALA A 259 -19.08 -6.80 -4.95
N ARG A 260 -18.66 -6.37 -6.14
CA ARG A 260 -17.57 -7.02 -6.89
C ARG A 260 -16.24 -6.96 -6.14
N HIS A 261 -15.92 -5.80 -5.55
CA HIS A 261 -14.69 -5.65 -4.77
C HIS A 261 -14.76 -6.46 -3.48
N LEU A 262 -15.86 -6.38 -2.73
CA LEU A 262 -16.05 -7.15 -1.50
C LEU A 262 -15.84 -8.66 -1.73
N TYR A 263 -16.32 -9.20 -2.85
CA TYR A 263 -16.02 -10.59 -3.25
C TYR A 263 -14.51 -10.88 -3.32
N HIS A 264 -13.75 -10.05 -4.05
CA HIS A 264 -12.29 -10.22 -4.18
C HIS A 264 -11.52 -10.05 -2.87
N PHE A 265 -12.09 -9.37 -1.88
CA PHE A 265 -11.51 -9.25 -0.55
C PHE A 265 -11.95 -10.34 0.44
N GLY A 266 -12.70 -11.34 -0.02
CA GLY A 266 -13.07 -12.52 0.76
C GLY A 266 -14.39 -12.39 1.54
N TYR A 267 -15.19 -11.36 1.28
CA TYR A 267 -16.58 -11.33 1.74
C TYR A 267 -17.46 -12.20 0.84
N MET A 268 -18.65 -12.53 1.33
CA MET A 268 -19.71 -13.25 0.62
C MET A 268 -20.86 -12.26 0.32
N PRO A 269 -20.79 -11.50 -0.78
CA PRO A 269 -21.82 -10.53 -1.15
C PRO A 269 -23.07 -11.20 -1.74
N PHE A 270 -24.22 -10.58 -1.48
CA PHE A 270 -25.52 -10.86 -2.09
C PHE A 270 -26.10 -9.55 -2.60
N VAL A 271 -26.66 -9.53 -3.80
CA VAL A 271 -27.14 -8.29 -4.43
C VAL A 271 -28.66 -8.30 -4.56
N CYS A 272 -29.33 -7.34 -3.93
CA CYS A 272 -30.72 -7.03 -4.23
C CYS A 272 -30.77 -5.82 -5.17
N TYR A 273 -31.23 -6.03 -6.41
CA TYR A 273 -31.33 -4.97 -7.42
C TYR A 273 -32.77 -4.85 -7.97
N PRO A 274 -33.71 -4.25 -7.20
CA PRO A 274 -35.15 -4.31 -7.49
C PRO A 274 -35.57 -3.67 -8.80
N LYS A 275 -34.79 -2.71 -9.29
CA LYS A 275 -35.05 -1.98 -10.53
C LYS A 275 -33.74 -1.74 -11.28
N CYS A 276 -33.43 -2.67 -12.19
CA CYS A 276 -32.29 -2.58 -13.08
C CYS A 276 -32.44 -1.42 -14.07
N THR A 277 -31.29 -0.84 -14.45
CA THR A 277 -31.23 0.26 -15.43
C THR A 277 -30.74 -0.26 -16.78
N ASP A 278 -31.45 0.10 -17.85
CA ASP A 278 -31.16 -0.39 -19.22
C ASP A 278 -29.88 0.20 -19.87
N LYS A 279 -29.06 0.94 -19.11
CA LYS A 279 -27.84 1.56 -19.64
C LYS A 279 -26.73 0.50 -19.77
N PRO A 280 -25.97 0.47 -20.89
CA PRO A 280 -24.92 -0.53 -21.11
C PRO A 280 -23.88 -0.64 -19.98
N LEU A 281 -23.55 0.48 -19.34
CA LEU A 281 -22.62 0.52 -18.21
C LEU A 281 -23.04 -0.42 -17.06
N TYR A 282 -24.34 -0.47 -16.74
CA TYR A 282 -24.86 -1.25 -15.60
C TYR A 282 -24.97 -2.73 -15.96
N HIS A 283 -25.33 -3.04 -17.20
CA HIS A 283 -25.27 -4.42 -17.70
C HIS A 283 -23.87 -5.01 -17.55
N GLY A 284 -22.82 -4.24 -17.91
CA GLY A 284 -21.45 -4.68 -17.73
C GLY A 284 -21.08 -4.97 -16.27
N LEU A 285 -21.62 -4.21 -15.31
CA LEU A 285 -21.42 -4.46 -13.88
C LEU A 285 -22.15 -5.71 -13.40
N VAL A 286 -23.38 -5.93 -13.86
CA VAL A 286 -24.16 -7.14 -13.55
C VAL A 286 -23.46 -8.38 -14.12
N THR A 287 -23.04 -8.36 -15.39
CA THR A 287 -22.31 -9.47 -16.02
C THR A 287 -21.03 -9.81 -15.27
N GLN A 288 -20.32 -8.81 -14.73
CA GLN A 288 -19.12 -9.06 -13.92
C GLN A 288 -19.45 -9.77 -12.60
N LEU A 289 -20.56 -9.43 -11.95
CA LEU A 289 -21.00 -10.07 -10.71
C LEU A 289 -21.50 -11.49 -10.96
N GLU A 290 -22.25 -11.70 -12.04
CA GLU A 290 -22.68 -13.04 -12.49
C GLU A 290 -21.48 -13.94 -12.80
N ALA A 291 -20.45 -13.40 -13.46
CA ALA A 291 -19.20 -14.12 -13.74
C ALA A 291 -18.42 -14.52 -12.47
N LEU A 292 -18.64 -13.83 -11.35
CA LEU A 292 -18.10 -14.17 -10.04
C LEU A 292 -19.05 -15.06 -9.22
N ALA A 293 -20.17 -15.49 -9.80
CA ALA A 293 -21.24 -16.23 -9.14
C ALA A 293 -21.80 -15.51 -7.90
N VAL A 294 -21.81 -14.17 -7.91
CA VAL A 294 -22.44 -13.38 -6.83
C VAL A 294 -23.96 -13.51 -6.94
N PRO A 295 -24.66 -13.99 -5.90
CA PRO A 295 -26.10 -14.23 -5.94
C PRO A 295 -26.90 -12.93 -6.00
N PHE A 296 -27.89 -12.88 -6.89
CA PHE A 296 -28.90 -11.83 -6.94
C PHE A 296 -30.18 -12.29 -6.25
N LEU A 297 -30.63 -11.55 -5.24
CA LEU A 297 -31.84 -11.84 -4.47
C LEU A 297 -32.95 -10.84 -4.82
N PRO A 298 -34.11 -11.29 -5.32
CA PRO A 298 -35.24 -10.39 -5.51
C PRO A 298 -35.78 -9.93 -4.14
N PRO A 299 -36.44 -8.75 -4.05
CA PRO A 299 -36.90 -8.17 -2.78
C PRO A 299 -37.80 -9.11 -1.95
N GLU A 300 -38.60 -9.93 -2.62
CA GLU A 300 -39.49 -10.93 -2.05
C GLU A 300 -38.76 -12.08 -1.35
N ASP A 301 -37.55 -12.43 -1.80
CA ASP A 301 -36.74 -13.52 -1.25
C ASP A 301 -35.87 -13.07 -0.08
N LEU A 302 -35.86 -11.77 0.23
CA LEU A 302 -35.15 -11.27 1.41
C LEU A 302 -35.80 -11.81 2.68
N PRO A 303 -35.03 -12.36 3.64
CA PRO A 303 -35.58 -12.90 4.87
C PRO A 303 -36.26 -11.80 5.70
N THR A 304 -37.24 -12.20 6.53
CA THR A 304 -37.92 -11.27 7.45
C THR A 304 -36.95 -10.78 8.52
N GLU A 305 -36.05 -11.65 8.99
CA GLU A 305 -35.00 -11.36 9.96
C GLU A 305 -33.62 -11.30 9.29
N LEU A 306 -33.27 -10.14 8.73
CA LEU A 306 -32.01 -9.94 8.00
C LEU A 306 -30.75 -10.25 8.84
N ALA A 307 -30.83 -10.13 10.16
CA ALA A 307 -29.72 -10.40 11.08
C ALA A 307 -29.29 -11.87 11.13
N ILE A 308 -30.17 -12.80 10.73
CA ILE A 308 -29.83 -14.23 10.71
C ILE A 308 -28.85 -14.50 9.57
N ASP A 309 -29.09 -13.92 8.39
CA ASP A 309 -28.41 -14.29 7.15
C ASP A 309 -27.31 -13.32 6.74
N PHE A 310 -27.33 -12.08 7.25
CA PHE A 310 -26.38 -11.04 6.88
C PHE A 310 -25.75 -10.40 8.11
N ASP A 311 -24.46 -10.09 7.99
CA ASP A 311 -23.68 -9.37 8.99
C ASP A 311 -23.61 -7.88 8.66
N ILE A 312 -23.70 -7.53 7.37
CA ILE A 312 -23.59 -6.16 6.87
C ILE A 312 -24.66 -5.92 5.79
N ILE A 313 -25.32 -4.77 5.85
CA ILE A 313 -26.23 -4.27 4.81
C ILE A 313 -25.63 -3.01 4.20
N VAL A 314 -25.35 -3.04 2.90
CA VAL A 314 -24.90 -1.88 2.13
C VAL A 314 -26.11 -1.23 1.46
N ASP A 315 -26.47 -0.05 1.93
CA ASP A 315 -27.50 0.82 1.38
C ASP A 315 -26.91 1.66 0.24
N ALA A 316 -27.16 1.22 -1.00
CA ALA A 316 -26.78 1.88 -2.23
C ALA A 316 -28.02 2.23 -3.08
N ILE A 317 -29.16 2.50 -2.43
CA ILE A 317 -30.45 2.70 -3.12
C ILE A 317 -30.51 4.11 -3.72
N PHE A 318 -30.42 5.15 -2.90
CA PHE A 318 -30.55 6.54 -3.34
C PHE A 318 -29.35 7.39 -2.95
N GLY A 319 -28.84 8.16 -3.91
CA GLY A 319 -27.77 9.14 -3.69
C GLY A 319 -28.29 10.58 -3.72
N PHE A 320 -27.38 11.56 -3.72
CA PHE A 320 -27.69 13.00 -3.61
C PHE A 320 -28.62 13.63 -4.64
N SER A 321 -28.86 12.96 -5.77
CA SER A 321 -29.78 13.43 -6.80
C SER A 321 -31.25 13.10 -6.51
N PHE A 322 -31.52 12.24 -5.52
CA PHE A 322 -32.88 11.89 -5.14
C PHE A 322 -33.58 13.07 -4.42
N ARG A 323 -34.89 13.20 -4.66
CA ARG A 323 -35.76 14.23 -4.08
C ARG A 323 -37.15 13.62 -3.88
N GLY A 324 -37.80 13.94 -2.75
CA GLY A 324 -39.15 13.48 -2.41
C GLY A 324 -39.17 12.15 -1.67
N THR A 325 -40.34 11.52 -1.59
CA THR A 325 -40.54 10.25 -0.87
C THR A 325 -40.20 9.04 -1.75
N PRO A 326 -39.61 7.97 -1.19
CA PRO A 326 -39.45 6.70 -1.90
C PRO A 326 -40.77 6.19 -2.47
N ARG A 327 -40.71 5.53 -3.64
CA ARG A 327 -41.85 4.96 -4.36
C ARG A 327 -41.60 3.47 -4.66
N PRO A 328 -42.63 2.69 -5.00
CA PRO A 328 -42.45 1.29 -5.37
C PRO A 328 -41.38 1.08 -6.46
N PRO A 329 -40.54 0.03 -6.37
CA PRO A 329 -40.55 -1.02 -5.32
C PRO A 329 -39.73 -0.68 -4.05
N PHE A 330 -39.19 0.54 -3.93
CA PHE A 330 -38.21 0.88 -2.88
C PHE A 330 -38.83 1.34 -1.56
N ASP A 331 -40.06 1.81 -1.55
CA ASP A 331 -40.80 2.24 -0.36
C ASP A 331 -40.99 1.08 0.64
N ALA A 332 -41.55 -0.04 0.19
CA ALA A 332 -41.74 -1.23 1.01
C ALA A 332 -40.40 -1.83 1.47
N LEU A 333 -39.38 -1.79 0.61
CA LEU A 333 -38.05 -2.30 0.92
C LEU A 333 -37.35 -1.47 2.01
N ILE A 334 -37.34 -0.14 1.89
CA ILE A 334 -36.77 0.75 2.91
C ILE A 334 -37.50 0.57 4.24
N HIS A 335 -38.83 0.50 4.23
CA HIS A 335 -39.61 0.24 5.44
C HIS A 335 -39.23 -1.10 6.11
N LYS A 336 -39.06 -2.16 5.30
CA LYS A 336 -38.60 -3.47 5.80
C LYS A 336 -37.22 -3.38 6.46
N LEU A 337 -36.27 -2.64 5.86
CA LEU A 337 -34.93 -2.43 6.42
C LEU A 337 -34.96 -1.62 7.73
N VAL A 338 -35.76 -0.56 7.78
CA VAL A 338 -35.91 0.26 9.00
C VAL A 338 -36.51 -0.57 10.13
N VAL A 339 -37.58 -1.33 9.87
CA VAL A 339 -38.19 -2.21 10.89
C VAL A 339 -37.22 -3.28 11.37
N ALA A 340 -36.48 -3.91 10.44
CA ALA A 340 -35.50 -4.94 10.76
C ALA A 340 -34.36 -4.40 11.63
N THR A 341 -33.89 -3.17 11.37
CA THR A 341 -32.78 -2.55 12.09
C THR A 341 -33.20 -1.95 13.45
N VAL A 342 -34.43 -1.41 13.56
CA VAL A 342 -34.96 -0.87 14.83
C VAL A 342 -35.32 -1.99 15.82
N SER A 343 -35.93 -3.07 15.37
CA SER A 343 -36.42 -4.14 16.26
C SER A 343 -35.29 -4.95 16.89
N THR A 344 -34.16 -5.10 16.19
CA THR A 344 -33.04 -5.96 16.58
C THR A 344 -31.96 -5.23 17.41
N ARG A 345 -31.90 -3.89 17.36
CA ARG A 345 -31.04 -3.07 18.26
C ARG A 345 -31.39 -3.22 19.75
N LYS A 346 -32.57 -3.74 20.07
CA LYS A 346 -32.99 -4.07 21.45
C LYS A 346 -32.53 -5.46 21.91
N SER A 347 -32.08 -6.33 20.99
CA SER A 347 -31.81 -7.77 21.21
C SER A 347 -30.33 -8.14 21.10
N GLY A 348 -29.46 -7.22 20.69
CA GLY A 348 -27.99 -7.39 20.69
C GLY A 348 -27.38 -8.07 19.45
N GLY A 349 -28.18 -8.49 18.46
CA GLY A 349 -27.70 -9.04 17.19
C GLY A 349 -28.28 -8.26 16.02
N THR A 350 -27.48 -7.42 15.37
CA THR A 350 -27.91 -6.64 14.20
C THR A 350 -26.88 -6.70 13.08
N PRO A 351 -27.31 -6.76 11.80
CA PRO A 351 -26.41 -6.46 10.70
C PRO A 351 -26.04 -4.99 10.76
N PHE A 352 -24.77 -4.66 10.52
CA PHE A 352 -24.31 -3.29 10.44
C PHE A 352 -24.76 -2.65 9.14
N VAL A 353 -25.32 -1.44 9.22
CA VAL A 353 -25.80 -0.71 8.04
C VAL A 353 -24.74 0.27 7.56
N VAL A 354 -24.40 0.17 6.28
CA VAL A 354 -23.43 1.02 5.58
C VAL A 354 -24.14 1.77 4.46
N SER A 355 -24.38 3.08 4.61
CA SER A 355 -24.99 3.87 3.53
C SER A 355 -23.94 4.51 2.63
N VAL A 356 -24.15 4.38 1.32
CA VAL A 356 -23.33 4.97 0.28
C VAL A 356 -23.90 6.33 -0.12
N ASP A 357 -23.02 7.33 -0.04
CA ASP A 357 -23.24 8.75 -0.30
C ASP A 357 -24.19 9.47 0.65
N ILE A 358 -25.45 9.04 0.69
CA ILE A 358 -26.52 9.56 1.55
C ILE A 358 -27.37 8.37 2.02
N PRO A 359 -27.82 8.33 3.29
CA PRO A 359 -28.73 7.29 3.74
C PRO A 359 -30.08 7.34 3.01
N SER A 360 -30.56 6.21 2.53
CA SER A 360 -31.80 6.14 1.79
C SER A 360 -33.00 6.52 2.65
N GLY A 361 -33.84 7.40 2.10
CA GLY A 361 -34.98 8.00 2.82
C GLY A 361 -34.66 9.34 3.49
N TRP A 362 -33.40 9.79 3.48
CA TRP A 362 -33.03 11.12 3.98
C TRP A 362 -33.18 12.19 2.91
N ASP A 363 -33.58 13.39 3.33
CA ASP A 363 -33.38 14.61 2.55
C ASP A 363 -31.90 14.99 2.53
N VAL A 364 -31.45 15.53 1.38
CA VAL A 364 -30.03 15.82 1.12
C VAL A 364 -29.49 16.96 1.99
N GLU A 365 -30.36 17.83 2.49
CA GLU A 365 -29.99 18.97 3.32
C GLU A 365 -30.41 18.80 4.77
N GLU A 366 -31.68 18.43 4.99
CA GLU A 366 -32.27 18.41 6.32
C GLU A 366 -32.08 17.06 7.07
N GLY A 367 -31.71 15.99 6.36
CA GLY A 367 -31.57 14.64 6.93
C GLY A 367 -32.90 13.89 6.98
N ASP A 368 -33.11 13.07 8.01
CA ASP A 368 -34.35 12.31 8.17
C ASP A 368 -35.49 13.21 8.69
N ILE A 369 -36.33 13.72 7.79
CA ILE A 369 -37.41 14.67 8.13
C ILE A 369 -38.63 13.96 8.72
N ASN A 370 -38.87 12.70 8.35
CA ASN A 370 -40.12 11.98 8.66
C ASN A 370 -39.91 10.71 9.51
N ASP A 371 -38.69 10.48 10.02
CA ASP A 371 -38.30 9.26 10.75
C ASP A 371 -38.59 7.96 9.96
N ILE A 372 -38.52 8.05 8.63
CA ILE A 372 -38.71 6.93 7.70
C ILE A 372 -37.41 6.48 7.03
N GLY A 373 -36.32 7.22 7.29
CA GLY A 373 -35.02 6.99 6.70
C GLY A 373 -34.25 5.88 7.37
N LEU A 374 -33.38 5.23 6.61
CA LEU A 374 -32.45 4.27 7.17
C LEU A 374 -31.36 5.02 7.95
N MET A 375 -31.18 4.72 9.24
CA MET A 375 -30.08 5.29 10.05
C MET A 375 -28.88 4.34 10.05
N PRO A 376 -27.79 4.65 9.34
CA PRO A 376 -26.67 3.73 9.22
C PRO A 376 -25.76 3.73 10.45
N ASP A 377 -24.99 2.67 10.62
CA ASP A 377 -23.87 2.61 11.58
C ASP A 377 -22.60 3.21 10.95
N MET A 378 -22.48 3.09 9.61
CA MET A 378 -21.45 3.71 8.81
C MET A 378 -22.02 4.55 7.66
N LEU A 379 -21.60 5.81 7.56
CA LEU A 379 -21.85 6.65 6.39
C LEU A 379 -20.58 6.76 5.55
N VAL A 380 -20.69 6.45 4.26
CA VAL A 380 -19.62 6.63 3.27
C VAL A 380 -20.00 7.77 2.34
N SER A 381 -19.52 8.99 2.60
CA SER A 381 -19.75 10.12 1.71
C SER A 381 -18.80 10.09 0.52
N LEU A 382 -19.31 10.31 -0.70
CA LEU A 382 -18.47 10.35 -1.90
C LEU A 382 -18.27 11.79 -2.38
N THR A 383 -17.05 12.15 -2.80
CA THR A 383 -16.63 13.50 -3.24
C THR A 383 -16.62 14.56 -2.12
N ALA A 384 -17.75 14.74 -1.44
CA ALA A 384 -17.92 15.63 -0.29
C ALA A 384 -19.11 15.15 0.56
N PRO A 385 -19.08 15.30 1.90
CA PRO A 385 -20.25 15.08 2.74
C PRO A 385 -21.37 16.05 2.39
N LYS A 386 -22.60 15.55 2.31
CA LYS A 386 -23.80 16.37 2.06
C LYS A 386 -24.28 16.96 3.39
N LEU A 387 -25.11 18.00 3.32
CA LEU A 387 -25.55 18.72 4.52
C LEU A 387 -26.30 17.83 5.51
N CYS A 388 -27.05 16.84 5.00
CA CYS A 388 -27.71 15.82 5.80
C CYS A 388 -26.76 15.04 6.73
N ALA A 389 -25.48 14.87 6.34
CA ALA A 389 -24.49 14.16 7.15
C ALA A 389 -24.21 14.84 8.49
N ARG A 390 -24.62 16.10 8.69
CA ARG A 390 -24.57 16.77 10.01
C ARG A 390 -25.49 16.13 11.04
N LYS A 391 -26.53 15.42 10.60
CA LYS A 391 -27.49 14.69 11.44
C LYS A 391 -27.08 13.24 11.66
N PHE A 392 -26.03 12.77 11.00
CA PHE A 392 -25.51 11.41 11.18
C PHE A 392 -24.93 11.25 12.59
N THR A 393 -25.39 10.21 13.29
CA THR A 393 -24.98 9.88 14.67
C THR A 393 -24.33 8.50 14.78
N GLY A 394 -24.16 7.78 13.67
CA GLY A 394 -23.52 6.47 13.65
C GLY A 394 -22.02 6.53 13.96
N SER A 395 -21.45 5.37 14.24
CA SER A 395 -20.09 5.21 14.78
C SER A 395 -18.99 5.58 13.78
N HIS A 396 -19.28 5.51 12.49
CA HIS A 396 -18.25 5.57 11.44
C HIS A 396 -18.68 6.49 10.30
N HIS A 397 -17.91 7.56 10.04
CA HIS A 397 -18.12 8.40 8.87
C HIS A 397 -16.83 8.45 8.06
N PHE A 398 -16.92 8.10 6.78
CA PHE A 398 -15.79 8.14 5.86
C PHE A 398 -16.06 9.05 4.68
N LEU A 399 -14.99 9.64 4.16
CA LEU A 399 -15.00 10.46 2.96
C LEU A 399 -14.16 9.83 1.85
N GLY A 400 -14.85 9.39 0.81
CA GLY A 400 -14.29 8.90 -0.43
C GLY A 400 -14.12 9.96 -1.51
N GLY A 401 -13.28 9.64 -2.50
CA GLY A 401 -13.07 10.50 -3.66
C GLY A 401 -11.89 11.45 -3.48
N ARG A 402 -10.71 10.91 -3.15
CA ARG A 402 -9.42 11.62 -3.03
C ARG A 402 -9.19 12.63 -4.18
N PHE A 403 -9.57 12.25 -5.40
CA PHE A 403 -9.33 13.04 -6.60
C PHE A 403 -10.55 13.91 -6.96
N VAL A 404 -10.70 15.03 -6.25
CA VAL A 404 -11.62 16.12 -6.65
C VAL A 404 -10.84 17.12 -7.50
N PRO A 405 -11.26 17.41 -8.76
CA PRO A 405 -10.55 18.36 -9.60
C PRO A 405 -10.39 19.73 -8.92
N PRO A 406 -9.22 20.39 -9.02
CA PRO A 406 -8.99 21.68 -8.37
C PRO A 406 -9.99 22.77 -8.75
N GLU A 407 -10.54 22.71 -9.97
CA GLU A 407 -11.62 23.61 -10.40
C GLU A 407 -12.91 23.41 -9.60
N VAL A 408 -13.30 22.17 -9.32
CA VAL A 408 -14.48 21.85 -8.49
C VAL A 408 -14.24 22.31 -7.05
N VAL A 409 -13.04 22.08 -6.52
CA VAL A 409 -12.66 22.54 -5.17
C VAL A 409 -12.78 24.06 -5.06
N ARG A 410 -12.26 24.81 -6.04
CA ARG A 410 -12.35 26.29 -6.06
C ARG A 410 -13.78 26.78 -6.28
N LYS A 411 -14.50 26.19 -7.23
CA LYS A 411 -15.87 26.60 -7.60
C LYS A 411 -16.84 26.50 -6.43
N TYR A 412 -16.70 25.45 -5.62
CA TYR A 412 -17.58 25.18 -4.48
C TYR A 412 -16.93 25.45 -3.12
N SER A 413 -15.74 26.06 -3.10
CA SER A 413 -14.98 26.38 -1.88
C SER A 413 -14.86 25.18 -0.90
N LEU A 414 -14.61 23.99 -1.45
CA LEU A 414 -14.60 22.76 -0.67
C LEU A 414 -13.38 22.72 0.27
N ARG A 415 -13.62 22.48 1.55
CA ARG A 415 -12.57 22.19 2.54
C ARG A 415 -12.44 20.68 2.72
N LEU A 416 -11.61 20.06 1.89
CA LEU A 416 -11.37 18.61 1.94
C LEU A 416 -10.24 18.27 2.93
N PRO A 417 -10.36 17.18 3.69
CA PRO A 417 -9.29 16.68 4.56
C PRO A 417 -8.08 16.20 3.75
N GLN A 418 -6.91 16.13 4.40
CA GLN A 418 -5.73 15.51 3.81
C GLN A 418 -5.86 13.98 3.84
N TYR A 419 -5.60 13.34 2.69
CA TYR A 419 -5.58 11.89 2.58
C TYR A 419 -4.17 11.36 2.88
N PRO A 420 -3.96 10.49 3.89
CA PRO A 420 -2.65 9.95 4.21
C PRO A 420 -2.07 9.08 3.09
N GLY A 421 -0.79 9.25 2.75
CA GLY A 421 -0.10 8.39 1.78
C GLY A 421 -0.87 8.25 0.46
N THR A 422 -1.17 7.02 0.07
CA THR A 422 -1.96 6.65 -1.11
C THR A 422 -3.43 6.34 -0.80
N ALA A 423 -3.90 6.61 0.43
CA ALA A 423 -5.26 6.28 0.85
C ALA A 423 -6.32 6.97 -0.03
N MET A 424 -7.30 6.20 -0.50
CA MET A 424 -8.40 6.68 -1.35
C MET A 424 -9.59 7.22 -0.53
N CYS A 425 -9.58 6.94 0.77
CA CYS A 425 -10.57 7.36 1.76
C CYS A 425 -9.90 7.96 3.00
N VAL A 426 -10.69 8.68 3.78
CA VAL A 426 -10.29 9.14 5.11
C VAL A 426 -11.50 9.12 6.04
N ARG A 427 -11.29 8.66 7.27
CA ARG A 427 -12.30 8.75 8.31
C ARG A 427 -12.48 10.21 8.71
N ILE A 428 -13.72 10.68 8.71
CA ILE A 428 -14.11 12.02 9.14
C ILE A 428 -15.06 11.91 10.35
N GLY A 429 -15.12 12.92 11.21
CA GLY A 429 -15.94 12.86 12.42
C GLY A 429 -15.20 12.36 13.67
N LYS A 430 -15.93 12.20 14.78
CA LYS A 430 -15.33 11.79 16.06
C LYS A 430 -14.84 10.34 15.97
N PRO A 431 -13.58 10.03 16.35
CA PRO A 431 -13.15 8.65 16.49
C PRO A 431 -14.04 7.97 17.55
N PRO A 432 -14.35 6.67 17.41
CA PRO A 432 -15.10 5.95 18.42
C PRO A 432 -14.35 6.08 19.75
N SER A 433 -15.07 6.18 20.86
CA SER A 433 -14.45 5.94 22.17
C SER A 433 -13.97 4.50 22.17
N VAL A 434 -12.67 4.31 22.01
CA VAL A 434 -12.06 2.99 22.03
C VAL A 434 -12.14 2.49 23.47
N ASP A 435 -13.02 1.51 23.70
CA ASP A 435 -12.91 0.69 24.89
C ASP A 435 -11.65 -0.17 24.73
N VAL A 436 -10.58 0.24 25.41
CA VAL A 436 -9.29 -0.46 25.39
C VAL A 436 -9.47 -1.92 25.81
N SER A 437 -10.45 -2.22 26.68
CA SER A 437 -10.71 -3.58 27.14
C SER A 437 -11.32 -4.49 26.05
N ALA A 438 -11.91 -3.89 25.00
CA ALA A 438 -12.52 -4.57 23.86
C ALA A 438 -11.57 -4.75 22.66
N LEU A 439 -10.36 -4.15 22.66
CA LEU A 439 -9.33 -4.35 21.64
C LEU A 439 -8.62 -5.72 21.73
N ARG A 440 -9.31 -6.75 22.22
CA ARG A 440 -8.70 -8.06 22.45
C ARG A 440 -8.41 -8.74 21.12
N GLU A 441 -7.15 -9.11 20.93
CA GLU A 441 -6.72 -9.92 19.79
C GLU A 441 -6.45 -11.35 20.23
N ASP A 442 -6.94 -12.29 19.44
CA ASP A 442 -6.80 -13.72 19.65
C ASP A 442 -5.53 -14.24 18.98
N TYR A 443 -4.56 -14.68 19.80
CA TYR A 443 -3.28 -15.17 19.32
C TYR A 443 -3.37 -16.62 18.84
N VAL A 444 -3.44 -16.81 17.53
CA VAL A 444 -3.35 -18.14 16.92
C VAL A 444 -1.89 -18.45 16.65
N SER A 445 -1.28 -19.30 17.48
CA SER A 445 0.12 -19.72 17.34
C SER A 445 0.30 -21.22 17.59
N PRO A 446 1.34 -21.86 17.03
CA PRO A 446 1.71 -23.23 17.40
C PRO A 446 2.01 -23.35 18.91
N VAL A 447 1.71 -24.50 19.49
CA VAL A 447 2.07 -24.82 20.88
C VAL A 447 3.59 -24.90 21.02
N PHE A 448 4.14 -24.25 22.04
CA PHE A 448 5.57 -24.18 22.28
C PHE A 448 5.95 -25.03 23.51
N LEU A 449 6.56 -26.19 23.25
CA LEU A 449 6.87 -27.24 24.23
C LEU A 449 8.38 -27.41 24.44
N GLU A 450 8.74 -27.86 25.64
CA GLU A 450 10.11 -28.09 26.13
C GLU A 450 10.88 -29.12 25.28
N GLU A 451 10.19 -30.09 24.71
CA GLU A 451 10.76 -31.12 23.83
C GLU A 451 11.08 -30.61 22.42
N ASN A 452 10.53 -29.45 22.05
CA ASN A 452 10.65 -28.88 20.70
C ASN A 452 11.65 -27.71 20.63
N VAL A 453 12.36 -27.43 21.72
CA VAL A 453 13.32 -26.32 21.78
C VAL A 453 14.77 -26.80 21.75
N LYS A 454 15.69 -25.91 21.36
CA LYS A 454 17.12 -26.17 21.44
C LYS A 454 17.60 -26.14 22.88
N ASP A 455 18.61 -26.94 23.20
CA ASP A 455 19.28 -26.92 24.50
C ASP A 455 19.99 -25.59 24.77
N ASP A 456 20.48 -24.93 23.71
CA ASP A 456 21.17 -23.65 23.76
C ASP A 456 20.19 -22.51 23.44
N PRO A 457 19.94 -21.57 24.37
CA PRO A 457 19.00 -20.48 24.16
C PRO A 457 19.45 -19.49 23.09
N ILE A 458 20.75 -19.35 22.83
CA ILE A 458 21.24 -18.47 21.75
C ILE A 458 20.85 -19.08 20.40
N LYS A 459 20.98 -20.40 20.24
CA LYS A 459 20.51 -21.10 19.03
C LYS A 459 19.00 -21.05 18.88
N GLN A 460 18.25 -21.18 19.99
CA GLN A 460 16.79 -21.02 19.99
C GLN A 460 16.39 -19.60 19.55
N PHE A 461 17.11 -18.58 20.02
CA PHE A 461 16.91 -17.19 19.57
C PHE A 461 17.20 -17.02 18.08
N GLN A 462 18.31 -17.57 17.59
CA GLN A 462 18.67 -17.48 16.17
C GLN A 462 17.58 -18.07 15.27
N GLU A 463 17.01 -19.22 15.64
CA GLU A 463 15.89 -19.82 14.91
C GLU A 463 14.66 -18.90 14.87
N TRP A 464 14.23 -18.35 16.01
CA TRP A 464 13.10 -17.42 16.04
C TRP A 464 13.39 -16.10 15.33
N PHE A 465 14.64 -15.64 15.35
CA PHE A 465 15.05 -14.45 14.63
C PHE A 465 15.00 -14.66 13.11
N GLU A 466 15.41 -15.84 12.62
CA GLU A 466 15.28 -16.24 11.22
C GLU A 466 13.81 -16.30 10.80
N ASP A 467 12.92 -16.84 11.63
CA ASP A 467 11.47 -16.82 11.39
C ASP A 467 10.94 -15.40 11.25
N ALA A 468 11.35 -14.49 12.14
CA ALA A 468 10.94 -13.07 12.11
C ALA A 468 11.41 -12.37 10.82
N VAL A 469 12.62 -12.70 10.34
CA VAL A 469 13.14 -12.20 9.06
C VAL A 469 12.38 -12.80 7.88
N ALA A 470 12.13 -14.12 7.89
CA ALA A 470 11.42 -14.83 6.83
C ALA A 470 9.96 -14.37 6.68
N ALA A 471 9.32 -14.00 7.80
CA ALA A 471 7.98 -13.42 7.83
C ALA A 471 7.93 -11.95 7.33
N GLY A 472 9.08 -11.35 7.00
CA GLY A 472 9.14 -10.00 6.44
C GLY A 472 8.80 -8.90 7.43
N LEU A 473 9.04 -9.11 8.73
CA LEU A 473 8.83 -8.07 9.73
C LEU A 473 9.69 -6.84 9.39
N ARG A 474 9.16 -5.65 9.67
CA ARG A 474 9.79 -4.37 9.27
C ARG A 474 11.12 -4.12 9.99
N GLU A 475 11.18 -4.39 11.30
CA GLU A 475 12.37 -4.15 12.14
C GLU A 475 12.60 -5.31 13.13
N PRO A 476 12.89 -6.54 12.65
CA PRO A 476 13.01 -7.73 13.52
C PRO A 476 14.19 -7.62 14.49
N LYS A 477 15.19 -6.79 14.17
CA LYS A 477 16.40 -6.54 14.95
C LYS A 477 16.25 -5.44 16.01
N ALA A 478 15.09 -4.78 16.08
CA ALA A 478 14.83 -3.78 17.10
C ALA A 478 14.56 -4.45 18.45
N MET A 479 15.21 -3.96 19.50
CA MET A 479 15.05 -4.47 20.85
C MET A 479 14.96 -3.31 21.85
N ALA A 480 14.10 -3.46 22.85
CA ALA A 480 14.05 -2.54 23.98
C ALA A 480 15.18 -2.89 24.96
N LEU A 481 16.03 -1.92 25.27
CA LEU A 481 17.11 -2.05 26.25
C LEU A 481 16.75 -1.30 27.53
N ALA A 482 16.54 -2.05 28.61
CA ALA A 482 16.39 -1.53 29.95
C ALA A 482 17.73 -1.54 30.69
N THR A 483 18.08 -0.39 31.27
CA THR A 483 19.25 -0.20 32.14
C THR A 483 18.80 0.51 33.41
N THR A 484 19.60 0.46 34.47
CA THR A 484 19.32 1.16 35.73
C THR A 484 20.53 1.96 36.16
N ASN A 485 20.31 3.12 36.79
CA ASN A 485 21.40 3.80 37.49
C ASN A 485 21.76 3.09 38.81
N LYS A 486 22.80 3.57 39.51
CA LYS A 486 23.21 3.05 40.82
C LYS A 486 22.14 3.10 41.93
N TYR A 487 21.05 3.85 41.74
CA TYR A 487 19.93 3.95 42.67
C TYR A 487 18.79 2.97 42.33
N GLY A 488 18.96 2.14 41.29
CA GLY A 488 17.94 1.19 40.84
C GLY A 488 16.80 1.82 40.03
N HIS A 489 16.92 3.07 39.58
CA HIS A 489 15.90 3.71 38.74
C HIS A 489 16.04 3.21 37.30
N PRO A 490 15.02 2.54 36.73
CA PRO A 490 15.11 2.00 35.38
C PRO A 490 14.95 3.10 34.33
N SER A 491 15.57 2.89 33.18
CA SER A 491 15.27 3.62 31.96
C SER A 491 15.33 2.70 30.74
N VAL A 492 14.45 2.94 29.77
CA VAL A 492 14.26 2.08 28.59
C VAL A 492 14.34 2.89 27.31
N ARG A 493 14.90 2.29 26.26
CA ARG A 493 14.91 2.83 24.89
C ARG A 493 15.13 1.72 23.87
N MET A 494 14.77 1.96 22.62
CA MET A 494 15.08 1.05 21.53
C MET A 494 16.56 1.12 21.13
N VAL A 495 17.16 -0.03 20.86
CA VAL A 495 18.46 -0.21 20.21
C VAL A 495 18.32 -1.28 19.12
N LEU A 496 19.33 -1.39 18.25
CA LEU A 496 19.31 -2.37 17.16
C LEU A 496 20.38 -3.43 17.40
N LEU A 497 19.98 -4.70 17.35
CA LEU A 497 20.89 -5.84 17.34
C LEU A 497 21.83 -5.74 16.13
N LYS A 498 23.11 -6.01 16.35
CA LYS A 498 24.18 -5.98 15.34
C LYS A 498 24.82 -7.33 15.10
N GLY A 499 24.89 -8.15 16.13
CA GLY A 499 25.37 -9.51 16.06
C GLY A 499 24.83 -10.31 17.23
N VAL A 500 24.73 -11.61 17.01
CA VAL A 500 24.47 -12.60 18.04
C VAL A 500 25.38 -13.80 17.77
N ASP A 501 26.19 -14.15 18.76
CA ASP A 501 27.10 -15.29 18.74
C ASP A 501 27.10 -15.99 20.12
N GLU A 502 27.92 -17.02 20.32
CA GLU A 502 27.96 -17.74 21.61
C GLU A 502 28.28 -16.86 22.83
N ARG A 503 28.86 -15.67 22.63
CA ARG A 503 29.19 -14.72 23.71
C ARG A 503 27.95 -13.92 24.12
N GLY A 504 26.99 -13.71 23.22
CA GLY A 504 25.73 -13.02 23.51
C GLY A 504 25.30 -12.00 22.45
N PHE A 505 24.68 -10.91 22.91
CA PHE A 505 23.92 -9.98 22.05
C PHE A 505 24.64 -8.64 21.91
N VAL A 506 25.02 -8.27 20.69
CA VAL A 506 25.83 -7.08 20.41
C VAL A 506 24.98 -5.93 19.88
N TRP A 507 25.19 -4.73 20.42
CA TRP A 507 24.68 -3.47 19.86
C TRP A 507 25.74 -2.38 19.94
N SER A 508 25.57 -1.29 19.18
CA SER A 508 26.50 -0.15 19.24
C SER A 508 25.80 1.14 19.63
N THR A 509 26.51 1.99 20.35
CA THR A 509 25.98 3.23 20.93
C THR A 509 27.11 4.25 21.17
N ASN A 510 26.73 5.43 21.64
CA ASN A 510 27.65 6.38 22.23
C ASN A 510 27.87 6.04 23.73
N TYR A 511 29.13 5.90 24.15
CA TYR A 511 29.62 5.59 25.50
C TYR A 511 29.43 6.72 26.52
N GLU A 512 29.07 7.92 26.08
CA GLU A 512 28.73 9.07 26.94
C GLU A 512 27.22 9.26 27.10
N SER A 513 26.41 8.42 26.42
CA SER A 513 24.95 8.50 26.54
C SER A 513 24.45 8.04 27.91
N ARG A 514 23.23 8.44 28.28
CA ARG A 514 22.60 8.04 29.56
C ARG A 514 22.67 6.53 29.81
N LYS A 515 22.39 5.71 28.79
CA LYS A 515 22.43 4.23 28.92
C LYS A 515 23.83 3.72 29.22
N ALA A 516 24.87 4.35 28.67
CA ALA A 516 26.24 3.94 28.86
C ALA A 516 26.75 4.36 30.25
N CYS A 517 26.35 5.53 30.74
CA CYS A 517 26.57 5.92 32.14
C CYS A 517 25.89 4.95 33.11
N GLU A 518 24.63 4.59 32.84
CA GLU A 518 23.90 3.60 33.64
C GLU A 518 24.57 2.21 33.60
N ILE A 519 25.01 1.74 32.43
CA ILE A 519 25.77 0.47 32.29
C ILE A 519 27.10 0.51 33.04
N PHE A 520 27.78 1.66 33.04
CA PHE A 520 29.03 1.81 33.79
C PHE A 520 28.79 1.74 35.30
N GLU A 521 27.71 2.33 35.79
CA GLU A 521 27.33 2.29 37.22
C GLU A 521 26.76 0.92 37.64
N ASN A 522 25.99 0.27 36.78
CA ASN A 522 25.42 -1.05 36.97
C ASN A 522 25.52 -1.85 35.66
N PRO A 523 26.46 -2.81 35.56
CA PRO A 523 26.70 -3.56 34.32
C PRO A 523 25.64 -4.64 34.06
N ASN A 524 24.43 -4.53 34.60
CA ASN A 524 23.32 -5.43 34.34
C ASN A 524 22.27 -4.73 33.48
N ALA A 525 21.75 -5.45 32.49
CA ALA A 525 20.69 -4.95 31.61
C ALA A 525 19.70 -6.05 31.25
N SER A 526 18.56 -5.60 30.70
CA SER A 526 17.56 -6.49 30.11
C SER A 526 17.24 -6.04 28.68
N LEU A 527 17.14 -7.00 27.77
CA LEU A 527 16.70 -6.82 26.39
C LEU A 527 15.33 -7.47 26.21
N LEU A 528 14.45 -6.83 25.45
CA LEU A 528 13.18 -7.39 25.01
C LEU A 528 13.03 -7.25 23.49
N PHE A 529 12.84 -8.38 22.82
CA PHE A 529 12.33 -8.45 21.45
C PHE A 529 10.82 -8.70 21.50
N PHE A 530 10.07 -7.96 20.69
CA PHE A 530 8.64 -8.17 20.50
C PHE A 530 8.35 -8.26 19.00
N TRP A 531 7.93 -9.44 18.55
CA TRP A 531 7.55 -9.72 17.18
C TRP A 531 6.04 -9.90 17.13
N GLU A 532 5.33 -8.77 17.09
CA GLU A 532 3.86 -8.66 17.12
C GLU A 532 3.18 -9.65 16.17
N ALA A 533 3.56 -9.64 14.88
CA ALA A 533 2.96 -10.50 13.85
C ALA A 533 3.16 -12.01 14.07
N LEU A 534 4.11 -12.40 14.93
CA LEU A 534 4.36 -13.80 15.31
C LEU A 534 3.84 -14.13 16.71
N HIS A 535 3.29 -13.15 17.42
CA HIS A 535 2.91 -13.23 18.83
C HIS A 535 4.05 -13.78 19.70
N ARG A 536 5.28 -13.35 19.44
CA ARG A 536 6.49 -13.83 20.14
C ARG A 536 7.17 -12.70 20.90
N GLN A 537 7.68 -13.05 22.08
CA GLN A 537 8.60 -12.21 22.84
C GLN A 537 9.82 -13.01 23.27
N VAL A 538 10.98 -12.36 23.27
CA VAL A 538 12.21 -12.90 23.87
C VAL A 538 12.76 -11.90 24.85
N ARG A 539 12.85 -12.29 26.13
CA ARG A 539 13.51 -11.51 27.18
C ARG A 539 14.88 -12.08 27.45
N ILE A 540 15.88 -11.21 27.57
CA ILE A 540 17.27 -11.61 27.82
C ILE A 540 17.78 -10.75 28.97
N GLU A 541 18.33 -11.37 30.01
CA GLU A 541 18.86 -10.69 31.19
C GLU A 541 20.31 -11.12 31.40
N GLY A 542 21.20 -10.18 31.66
CA GLY A 542 22.62 -10.49 31.74
C GLY A 542 23.54 -9.32 32.02
N ALA A 543 24.84 -9.65 32.13
CA ALA A 543 25.90 -8.68 32.32
C ALA A 543 26.30 -8.05 30.98
N VAL A 544 26.69 -6.78 31.00
CA VAL A 544 27.05 -5.99 29.82
C VAL A 544 28.52 -5.59 29.88
N GLU A 545 29.24 -5.85 28.77
CA GLU A 545 30.65 -5.50 28.60
C GLU A 545 30.85 -4.74 27.29
N LYS A 546 31.90 -3.92 27.21
CA LYS A 546 32.30 -3.33 25.92
C LYS A 546 32.90 -4.41 25.03
N VAL A 547 32.59 -4.37 23.74
CA VAL A 547 33.32 -5.18 22.74
C VAL A 547 34.71 -4.60 22.52
N SER A 548 35.58 -5.32 21.79
CA SER A 548 36.92 -4.82 21.51
C SER A 548 36.90 -3.55 20.64
N GLU A 549 38.01 -2.81 20.65
CA GLU A 549 38.14 -1.63 19.80
C GLU A 549 38.08 -2.01 18.32
N GLU A 550 38.66 -3.16 17.96
CA GLU A 550 38.67 -3.71 16.61
C GLU A 550 37.26 -4.04 16.12
N GLU A 551 36.43 -4.71 16.94
CA GLU A 551 35.05 -5.03 16.62
C GLU A 551 34.21 -3.75 16.47
N SER A 552 34.49 -2.74 17.31
CA SER A 552 33.87 -1.41 17.19
C SER A 552 34.28 -0.68 15.92
N ASP A 553 35.55 -0.78 15.51
CA ASP A 553 36.07 -0.18 14.28
C ASP A 553 35.49 -0.84 13.04
N GLU A 554 35.52 -2.17 12.97
CA GLU A 554 34.95 -2.94 11.85
C GLU A 554 33.49 -2.56 11.62
N TYR A 555 32.68 -2.59 12.69
CA TYR A 555 31.28 -2.21 12.57
C TYR A 555 31.10 -0.72 12.23
N PHE A 556 31.90 0.20 12.79
CA PHE A 556 31.83 1.62 12.45
C PHE A 556 32.03 1.87 10.96
N TYR A 557 33.07 1.27 10.37
CA TYR A 557 33.42 1.48 8.96
C TYR A 557 32.46 0.77 7.99
N SER A 558 31.72 -0.25 8.44
CA SER A 558 30.64 -0.86 7.65
C SER A 558 29.41 0.05 7.46
N ARG A 559 29.24 1.07 8.32
CA ARG A 559 28.05 1.94 8.30
C ARG A 559 28.08 2.89 7.10
N PRO A 560 26.91 3.31 6.58
CA PRO A 560 26.85 4.37 5.57
C PRO A 560 27.60 5.63 6.01
N ARG A 561 28.26 6.32 5.08
CA ARG A 561 29.11 7.48 5.37
C ARG A 561 28.38 8.57 6.18
N GLY A 562 27.11 8.84 5.85
CA GLY A 562 26.29 9.77 6.64
C GLY A 562 26.09 9.35 8.10
N SER A 563 25.95 8.05 8.35
CA SER A 563 25.86 7.51 9.72
C SER A 563 27.18 7.61 10.49
N GLN A 564 28.33 7.51 9.80
CA GLN A 564 29.65 7.75 10.40
C GLN A 564 29.79 9.22 10.80
N ILE A 565 29.36 10.16 9.95
CA ILE A 565 29.33 11.60 10.27
C ILE A 565 28.41 11.89 11.45
N SER A 566 27.18 11.36 11.46
CA SER A 566 26.23 11.61 12.55
C SER A 566 26.76 11.13 13.92
N ALA A 567 27.61 10.09 13.94
CA ALA A 567 28.24 9.64 15.17
C ALA A 567 29.30 10.61 15.71
N LEU A 568 29.93 11.42 14.86
CA LEU A 568 30.84 12.50 15.27
C LEU A 568 30.07 13.76 15.72
N VAL A 569 28.92 14.04 15.12
CA VAL A 569 28.09 15.21 15.44
C VAL A 569 27.41 15.07 16.80
N SER A 570 26.95 13.86 17.12
CA SER A 570 26.00 13.66 18.21
C SER A 570 26.66 13.33 19.55
N ASN A 571 26.67 14.32 20.45
CA ASN A 571 26.81 14.11 21.89
C ASN A 571 25.50 13.52 22.43
N GLN A 572 25.31 12.22 22.23
CA GLN A 572 24.03 11.56 22.49
C GLN A 572 23.60 11.75 23.96
N SER A 573 22.34 12.16 24.16
CA SER A 573 21.72 12.43 25.47
C SER A 573 22.09 13.75 26.16
N SER A 574 22.94 14.60 25.57
CA SER A 574 23.14 15.97 26.08
C SER A 574 22.01 16.91 25.64
N VAL A 575 21.68 17.91 26.48
CA VAL A 575 20.77 19.00 26.08
C VAL A 575 21.48 19.90 25.07
N ILE A 576 20.80 20.25 23.98
CA ILE A 576 21.30 21.15 22.94
C ILE A 576 20.33 22.31 22.71
N PRO A 577 20.79 23.49 22.26
CA PRO A 577 19.94 24.66 22.01
C PRO A 577 18.84 24.44 20.97
N GLY A 578 19.05 23.54 20.01
CA GLY A 578 18.06 23.22 18.99
C GLY A 578 18.63 22.42 17.83
N ARG A 579 17.75 22.06 16.88
CA ARG A 579 18.09 21.20 15.74
C ARG A 579 19.20 21.79 14.85
N HIS A 580 19.21 23.11 14.66
CA HIS A 580 20.18 23.82 13.83
C HIS A 580 21.65 23.54 14.20
N VAL A 581 21.95 23.28 15.48
CA VAL A 581 23.31 22.94 15.94
C VAL A 581 23.79 21.63 15.32
N LEU A 582 22.89 20.64 15.21
CA LEU A 582 23.22 19.34 14.61
C LEU A 582 23.38 19.47 13.09
N ASP A 583 22.51 20.23 12.43
CA ASP A 583 22.56 20.41 10.98
C ASP A 583 23.84 21.15 10.57
N GLN A 584 24.21 22.23 11.27
CA GLN A 584 25.45 22.98 11.02
C GLN A 584 26.70 22.12 11.25
N ALA A 585 26.77 21.37 12.35
CA ALA A 585 27.90 20.47 12.63
C ALA A 585 28.00 19.33 11.60
N TYR A 586 26.85 18.81 11.14
CA TYR A 586 26.80 17.79 10.10
C TYR A 586 27.32 18.32 8.76
N GLU A 587 26.87 19.49 8.33
CA GLU A 587 27.33 20.14 7.09
C GLU A 587 28.83 20.41 7.12
N GLN A 588 29.35 20.92 8.24
CA GLN A 588 30.79 21.16 8.42
C GLN A 588 31.62 19.88 8.29
N LEU A 589 31.19 18.79 8.94
CA LEU A 589 31.90 17.50 8.85
C LEU A 589 31.72 16.84 7.47
N GLN A 590 30.56 17.00 6.85
CA GLN A 590 30.33 16.52 5.49
C GLN A 590 31.24 17.22 4.48
N ALA A 591 31.41 18.54 4.60
CA ALA A 591 32.36 19.31 3.78
C ALA A 591 33.81 18.90 4.08
N LYS A 592 34.17 18.73 5.36
CA LYS A 592 35.51 18.31 5.78
C LYS A 592 35.93 16.96 5.18
N TYR A 593 35.00 16.01 5.07
CA TYR A 593 35.26 14.67 4.53
C TYR A 593 34.68 14.47 3.12
N ALA A 594 34.51 15.54 2.34
CA ALA A 594 33.95 15.48 0.99
C ALA A 594 34.90 14.82 -0.02
N ASP A 595 36.21 14.88 0.23
CA ASP A 595 37.28 14.33 -0.61
C ASP A 595 37.45 12.81 -0.53
N GLY A 596 36.56 12.12 0.18
CA GLY A 596 36.58 10.67 0.33
C GLY A 596 37.46 10.17 1.48
N GLN A 597 38.16 11.05 2.23
CA GLN A 597 38.99 10.65 3.37
C GLN A 597 38.25 9.75 4.37
N LYS A 598 39.00 8.86 5.03
CA LYS A 598 38.44 7.97 6.06
C LYS A 598 38.00 8.79 7.27
N ILE A 599 36.72 8.66 7.65
CA ILE A 599 36.16 9.33 8.82
C ILE A 599 36.61 8.57 10.06
N PRO A 600 37.34 9.17 11.02
CA PRO A 600 37.78 8.45 12.20
C PRO A 600 36.58 8.07 13.09
N ARG A 601 36.61 6.87 13.66
CA ARG A 601 35.65 6.48 14.71
C ARG A 601 35.86 7.36 15.95
N PRO A 602 34.82 8.02 16.48
CA PRO A 602 34.94 8.74 17.75
C PRO A 602 35.27 7.80 18.90
N LYS A 603 36.17 8.20 19.82
CA LYS A 603 36.54 7.39 21.01
C LYS A 603 35.34 7.05 21.90
N HIS A 604 34.35 7.94 21.94
CA HIS A 604 33.11 7.72 22.68
C HIS A 604 32.08 6.86 21.92
N TRP A 605 32.44 6.22 20.81
CA TRP A 605 31.51 5.38 20.06
C TRP A 605 32.04 3.96 19.92
N GLY A 606 31.19 2.97 20.18
CA GLY A 606 31.54 1.56 20.00
C GLY A 606 30.42 0.60 20.39
N GLY A 607 30.76 -0.68 20.47
CA GLY A 607 29.85 -1.77 20.81
C GLY A 607 29.78 -2.09 22.31
N TYR A 608 28.63 -2.64 22.71
CA TYR A 608 28.44 -3.39 23.94
C TYR A 608 27.92 -4.78 23.58
N ILE A 609 28.23 -5.77 24.42
CA ILE A 609 27.70 -7.12 24.38
C ILE A 609 27.00 -7.43 25.71
N LEU A 610 25.80 -8.01 25.64
CA LEU A 610 25.12 -8.60 26.80
C LEU A 610 25.36 -10.09 26.80
N LYS A 611 25.97 -10.60 27.87
CA LYS A 611 26.19 -12.03 28.14
C LYS A 611 24.99 -12.60 28.89
N PRO A 612 24.17 -13.46 28.27
CA PRO A 612 22.91 -13.91 28.87
C PRO A 612 23.18 -14.75 30.12
N LYS A 613 22.42 -14.48 31.18
CA LYS A 613 22.30 -15.30 32.39
C LYS A 613 20.93 -15.97 32.47
N ALA A 614 19.93 -15.31 31.89
CA ALA A 614 18.59 -15.86 31.71
C ALA A 614 17.99 -15.41 30.38
N MET A 615 17.22 -16.29 29.75
CA MET A 615 16.47 -16.01 28.52
C MET A 615 15.06 -16.60 28.62
N GLU A 616 14.03 -15.78 28.48
CA GLU A 616 12.63 -16.22 28.44
C GLU A 616 12.08 -16.12 27.03
N PHE A 617 11.52 -17.22 26.54
CA PHE A 617 10.78 -17.32 25.29
C PHE A 617 9.30 -17.39 25.59
N TRP A 618 8.54 -16.44 25.07
CA TRP A 618 7.10 -16.33 25.27
C TRP A 618 6.40 -16.43 23.90
N GLN A 619 5.36 -17.26 23.84
CA GLN A 619 4.52 -17.47 22.66
C GLN A 619 3.05 -17.26 23.02
N GLY A 620 2.39 -16.35 22.30
CA GLY A 620 0.97 -16.04 22.48
C GLY A 620 0.08 -17.23 22.11
N GLN A 621 -0.96 -17.48 22.89
CA GLN A 621 -1.92 -18.58 22.72
C GLN A 621 -3.34 -18.05 22.81
N LEU A 622 -4.28 -18.73 22.14
CA LEU A 622 -5.68 -18.33 22.04
C LEU A 622 -6.36 -18.27 23.42
N SER A 623 -6.09 -19.26 24.26
CA SER A 623 -6.69 -19.42 25.60
C SER A 623 -6.14 -18.46 26.66
N ARG A 624 -5.17 -17.59 26.31
CA ARG A 624 -4.34 -16.82 27.25
C ARG A 624 -3.43 -17.65 28.15
N LEU A 625 -3.46 -18.98 28.02
CA LEU A 625 -2.46 -19.85 28.63
C LEU A 625 -1.20 -19.83 27.76
N HIS A 626 -0.49 -18.70 27.80
CA HIS A 626 0.71 -18.47 27.01
C HIS A 626 1.81 -19.46 27.34
N ASP A 627 2.55 -19.89 26.33
CA ASP A 627 3.71 -20.74 26.53
C ASP A 627 4.91 -19.89 26.91
N ARG A 628 5.53 -20.21 28.04
CA ARG A 628 6.65 -19.45 28.61
C ARG A 628 7.75 -20.42 29.03
N LEU A 629 8.87 -20.40 28.32
CA LEU A 629 10.04 -21.22 28.65
C LEU A 629 11.20 -20.32 29.07
N LEU A 630 11.68 -20.52 30.30
CA LEU A 630 12.81 -19.84 30.89
C LEU A 630 14.04 -20.72 30.83
N TYR A 631 15.09 -20.21 30.18
CA TYR A 631 16.44 -20.73 30.26
C TYR A 631 17.18 -19.98 31.36
N SER A 632 17.71 -20.72 32.33
CA SER A 632 18.58 -20.18 33.38
C SER A 632 19.94 -20.87 33.36
N GLN A 633 20.99 -20.08 33.50
CA GLN A 633 22.35 -20.60 33.54
C GLN A 633 22.57 -21.32 34.88
N ASN A 634 22.96 -22.60 34.82
CA ASN A 634 23.31 -23.44 35.95
C ASN A 634 24.73 -23.98 35.80
N GLU A 635 25.31 -24.40 36.92
CA GLU A 635 26.61 -25.06 36.96
C GLU A 635 26.42 -26.53 37.34
N ILE A 636 26.79 -27.45 36.46
CA ILE A 636 26.71 -28.90 36.67
C ILE A 636 28.10 -29.46 36.45
N ASN A 637 28.69 -30.07 37.49
CA ASN A 637 30.04 -30.67 37.45
C ASN A 637 31.13 -29.71 36.93
N GLY A 638 31.07 -28.42 37.29
CA GLY A 638 32.02 -27.40 36.86
C GLY A 638 31.89 -26.97 35.39
N LYS A 639 30.83 -27.41 34.70
CA LYS A 639 30.46 -26.93 33.36
C LYS A 639 29.18 -26.12 33.45
N GLN A 640 29.14 -24.99 32.74
CA GLN A 640 27.91 -24.24 32.57
C GLN A 640 26.96 -25.01 31.66
N ALA A 641 25.72 -25.16 32.12
CA ALA A 641 24.63 -25.79 31.40
C ALA A 641 23.36 -24.93 31.54
N TRP A 642 22.49 -24.98 30.54
CA TRP A 642 21.21 -24.29 30.59
C TRP A 642 20.14 -25.22 31.16
N LYS A 643 19.39 -24.73 32.14
CA LYS A 643 18.17 -25.39 32.63
C LYS A 643 16.96 -24.72 32.01
N ILE A 644 16.03 -25.53 31.49
CA ILE A 644 14.79 -25.09 30.86
C ILE A 644 13.64 -25.34 31.83
N GLU A 645 12.82 -24.32 32.07
CA GLU A 645 11.67 -24.39 32.97
C GLU A 645 10.45 -23.70 32.35
N ARG A 646 9.27 -24.28 32.50
CA ARG A 646 8.02 -23.64 32.12
C ARG A 646 7.53 -22.70 33.20
N LEU A 647 7.18 -21.48 32.81
CA LEU A 647 6.56 -20.49 33.68
C LEU A 647 5.04 -20.47 33.47
N ALA A 648 4.30 -20.16 34.54
CA ALA A 648 2.88 -19.90 34.42
C ALA A 648 2.63 -18.58 33.66
N PRO A 649 1.61 -18.52 32.77
CA PRO A 649 1.25 -17.33 32.02
C PRO A 649 0.68 -16.19 32.87
#